data_AF-A0A7K4K646-F1
#
_entry.id   AF-A0A7K4K646-F1
#
_cell.length_a   1.000
_cell.length_b   1.000
_cell.length_c   1.000
_cell.angle_alpha   90.00
_cell.angle_beta   90.00
_cell.angle_gamma   90.00
#
_symmetry.space_group_name_H-M   'P 1'
#
loop_
_entity.id
_entity.type
_entity.pdbx_description
1 polymer ?
#
loop_
_entity_poly.entity_id
_entity_poly.type
_entity_poly.pdbx_seq_one_letter_code
_entity_poly.pdbx_strand_id
1 'polypeptide(L)'
;HSSLPSSREKRLHSLGCLTRLRAFFTAPVVIFHMNILSYFTFLLLFAYILMVDFQPLPSWREYVIYFWLFSLVCEETRQLLYDPDGLGILKKASLYFKDFWNRLDVCAILVFITGLTCRLIPSTLYPGRIILSLAFIIFCLRLMHIFTVSRTLGPKIIIVKRMMKDVFFFLFLLAVWVVSFGVAKQAILIHNEERVEWLFRGVVYHSYLTIFGQIPSYIDGVNFNIDQCSPNGTDPYKPKCPETNEDSKEPIFPEWLTVILLCLYLLFTNILLLNLLIAMFNYTFQQVQEHTDQIWKFQRHDLIEEYHGRPPAPPPFILLNHLQLVVQRILLRRPATHHKQLKEKLEKNEEAALLSWEMYLKENYLQHQQCQGKQNMEQNIRDIAQRVDVLADLLDLDRVKRTGLVEQRLVALEEQMHQSARALNWMMQALHSNGFGLDKDMPPLVSSKALEMREFDLEEKNEEMKPPYHVLARNLLYPGSHTVRFPVPDEKVPWEVEFLLYNPISYSANHNDMSVQDPFSLSLESLLKINYNTMDGLINRQSFHGLYAVQDGLPLNPMGRTGLRGRGILHCFGPNHALHPVVTRWRRNSDGSIIRKSSKKMLEVLVAQYPLSDVWALPGGSLEPGELLPLKLKWILRREFWPQFQNLLKQGTEIHKGYLDDPRNTDNAWVETVAISVHFDDQNDVEMKRMNSFLQGCDPELCIRWQVLDKRMPLHANHKLLLHKVSALLGSYY
;
A
#
# COMPACT_ATOMS: atom_id res chain seq x y z
N HIS A 1 -31.84 -4.02 24.17
CA HIS A 1 -31.77 -2.66 24.71
C HIS A 1 -30.40 -2.07 24.45
N SER A 2 -30.18 -1.53 23.25
CA SER A 2 -29.01 -0.77 22.86
C SER A 2 -29.49 0.64 22.56
N SER A 3 -29.02 1.59 23.36
CA SER A 3 -29.34 3.01 23.30
C SER A 3 -28.91 3.60 21.95
N LEU A 4 -29.87 3.91 21.07
CA LEU A 4 -29.65 4.87 19.99
C LEU A 4 -29.27 6.22 20.62
N PRO A 5 -28.24 6.92 20.13
CA PRO A 5 -27.98 8.28 20.56
C PRO A 5 -29.17 9.15 20.11
N SER A 6 -29.84 9.75 21.08
CA SER A 6 -30.91 10.71 20.85
C SER A 6 -30.40 11.80 19.91
N SER A 7 -30.98 11.89 18.71
CA SER A 7 -30.77 13.04 17.85
C SER A 7 -31.11 14.28 18.66
N ARG A 8 -30.14 15.18 18.81
CA ARG A 8 -30.39 16.53 19.31
C ARG A 8 -31.37 17.19 18.34
N GLU A 9 -32.66 17.15 18.66
CA GLU A 9 -33.61 18.14 18.15
C GLU A 9 -33.08 19.51 18.59
N LYS A 10 -32.30 20.15 17.72
CA LYS A 10 -32.04 21.58 17.81
C LYS A 10 -33.42 22.24 17.74
N ARG A 11 -33.97 22.65 18.88
CA ARG A 11 -35.19 23.47 18.96
C ARG A 11 -35.10 24.55 17.89
N LEU A 12 -35.98 24.51 16.90
CA LEU A 12 -36.11 25.59 15.93
C LEU A 12 -36.51 26.85 16.70
N HIS A 13 -35.55 27.71 16.98
CA HIS A 13 -35.83 29.04 17.51
C HIS A 13 -36.67 29.80 16.48
N SER A 14 -37.78 30.40 16.92
CA SER A 14 -38.54 31.34 16.09
C SER A 14 -37.63 32.52 15.73
N LEU A 15 -37.25 32.61 14.46
CA LEU A 15 -36.38 33.68 13.99
C LEU A 15 -37.14 35.02 13.99
N GLY A 16 -36.58 36.03 14.65
CA GLY A 16 -37.07 37.41 14.57
C GLY A 16 -37.01 37.97 13.14
N CYS A 17 -37.84 38.99 12.85
CA CYS A 17 -37.97 39.57 11.50
C CYS A 17 -36.63 40.07 10.92
N LEU A 18 -35.81 40.75 11.73
CA LEU A 18 -34.48 41.23 11.32
C LEU A 18 -33.52 40.08 11.01
N THR A 19 -33.60 38.98 11.77
CA THR A 19 -32.79 37.78 11.55
C THR A 19 -33.20 37.06 10.27
N ARG A 20 -34.50 37.04 9.95
CA ARG A 20 -35.02 36.53 8.67
C ARG A 20 -34.54 37.36 7.48
N LEU A 21 -34.59 38.68 7.60
CA LEU A 21 -34.13 39.60 6.56
C LEU A 21 -32.62 39.46 6.33
N ARG A 22 -31.84 39.36 7.41
CA ARG A 22 -30.40 39.05 7.32
C ARG A 22 -30.16 37.69 6.65
N ALA A 23 -30.89 36.65 7.05
CA ALA A 23 -30.75 35.31 6.46
C ALA A 23 -31.07 35.31 4.95
N PHE A 24 -32.09 36.06 4.53
CA PHE A 24 -32.45 36.25 3.13
C PHE A 24 -31.32 36.91 2.33
N PHE A 25 -30.77 38.03 2.81
CA PHE A 25 -29.68 38.74 2.12
C PHE A 25 -28.33 38.01 2.20
N THR A 26 -28.17 37.04 3.10
CA THR A 26 -26.98 36.16 3.12
C THR A 26 -27.08 34.99 2.14
N ALA A 27 -28.23 34.76 1.50
CA ALA A 27 -28.38 33.67 0.54
C ALA A 27 -27.57 33.95 -0.75
N PRO A 28 -26.70 33.02 -1.22
CA PRO A 28 -25.86 33.24 -2.40
C PRO A 28 -26.64 33.60 -3.67
N VAL A 29 -27.85 33.06 -3.83
CA VAL A 29 -28.73 33.37 -4.97
C VAL A 29 -29.20 34.83 -4.96
N VAL A 30 -29.53 35.37 -3.78
CA VAL A 30 -29.93 36.77 -3.63
C VAL A 30 -28.74 37.68 -3.91
N ILE A 31 -27.57 37.35 -3.37
CA ILE A 31 -26.31 38.07 -3.63
C ILE A 31 -26.00 38.08 -5.14
N PHE A 32 -26.14 36.93 -5.80
CA PHE A 32 -25.97 36.80 -7.25
C PHE A 32 -26.92 37.72 -8.02
N HIS A 33 -28.23 37.69 -7.75
CA HIS A 33 -29.19 38.55 -8.44
C HIS A 33 -28.96 40.04 -8.20
N MET A 34 -28.60 40.43 -6.96
CA MET A 34 -28.29 41.83 -6.65
C MET A 34 -27.02 42.30 -7.35
N ASN A 35 -25.99 41.45 -7.43
CA ASN A 35 -24.78 41.72 -8.19
C ASN A 35 -25.05 41.84 -9.69
N ILE A 36 -25.92 40.99 -10.25
CA ILE A 36 -26.33 41.08 -11.66
C ILE A 36 -27.04 42.41 -11.94
N LEU A 37 -28.03 42.76 -11.12
CA LEU A 37 -28.81 43.98 -11.29
C LEU A 37 -27.92 45.22 -11.20
N SER A 38 -27.03 45.23 -10.19
CA SER A 38 -25.97 46.22 -10.02
C SER A 38 -25.10 46.31 -11.29
N TYR A 39 -24.60 45.18 -11.79
CA TYR A 39 -23.75 45.17 -12.99
C TYR A 39 -24.46 45.65 -14.26
N PHE A 40 -25.73 45.29 -14.47
CA PHE A 40 -26.52 45.85 -15.58
C PHE A 40 -26.72 47.35 -15.45
N THR A 41 -26.95 47.85 -14.23
CA THR A 41 -27.06 49.30 -13.97
C THR A 41 -25.74 50.01 -14.25
N PHE A 42 -24.61 49.41 -13.88
CA PHE A 42 -23.27 49.90 -14.22
C PHE A 42 -23.09 50.02 -15.74
N LEU A 43 -23.44 48.99 -16.50
CA LEU A 43 -23.31 49.01 -17.96
C LEU A 43 -24.22 50.06 -18.61
N LEU A 44 -25.47 50.18 -18.16
CA LEU A 44 -26.41 51.18 -18.67
C LEU A 44 -25.91 52.61 -18.37
N LEU A 45 -25.42 52.84 -17.14
CA LEU A 45 -24.85 54.13 -16.76
C LEU A 45 -23.58 54.44 -17.57
N PHE A 46 -22.73 53.43 -17.81
CA PHE A 46 -21.51 53.59 -18.59
C PHE A 46 -21.79 53.89 -20.07
N ALA A 47 -22.76 53.19 -20.66
CA ALA A 47 -23.24 53.48 -22.01
C ALA A 47 -23.82 54.90 -22.09
N TYR A 48 -24.64 55.31 -21.13
CA TYR A 48 -25.21 56.66 -21.08
C TYR A 48 -24.13 57.75 -21.03
N ILE A 49 -23.12 57.59 -20.17
CA ILE A 49 -22.00 58.54 -20.07
C ILE A 49 -21.21 58.62 -21.37
N LEU A 50 -20.91 57.48 -22.00
CA LEU A 50 -20.10 57.45 -23.23
C LEU A 50 -20.84 58.06 -24.44
N MET A 51 -22.17 57.94 -24.48
CA MET A 51 -22.99 58.46 -25.57
C MET A 51 -23.43 59.92 -25.37
N VAL A 52 -23.83 60.30 -24.15
CA VAL A 52 -24.51 61.58 -23.88
C VAL A 52 -23.65 62.56 -23.09
N ASP A 53 -23.01 62.11 -22.01
CA ASP A 53 -22.40 62.98 -20.99
C ASP A 53 -20.85 62.96 -21.04
N PHE A 54 -20.29 62.87 -22.25
CA PHE A 54 -18.83 62.82 -22.45
C PHE A 54 -18.26 64.24 -22.61
N GLN A 55 -18.12 64.94 -21.47
CA GLN A 55 -17.61 66.31 -21.40
C GLN A 55 -16.11 66.35 -21.06
N PRO A 56 -15.38 67.43 -21.44
CA PRO A 56 -13.96 67.57 -21.13
C PRO A 56 -13.68 67.72 -19.62
N LEU A 57 -14.62 68.29 -18.87
CA LEU A 57 -14.60 68.30 -17.42
C LEU A 57 -15.43 67.13 -16.89
N PRO A 58 -14.94 66.41 -15.87
CA PRO A 58 -15.65 65.24 -15.38
C PRO A 58 -16.98 65.62 -14.73
N SER A 59 -18.08 65.01 -15.18
CA SER A 59 -19.40 65.21 -14.60
C SER A 59 -19.54 64.41 -13.29
N TRP A 60 -20.47 64.79 -12.41
CA TRP A 60 -20.73 64.05 -11.17
C TRP A 60 -21.10 62.59 -11.42
N ARG A 61 -21.71 62.27 -12.57
CA ARG A 61 -22.09 60.90 -12.95
C ARG A 61 -20.87 60.05 -13.27
N GLU A 62 -19.82 60.67 -13.80
CA GLU A 62 -18.58 59.96 -14.14
C GLU A 62 -17.78 59.62 -12.88
N TYR A 63 -17.80 60.49 -11.87
CA TYR A 63 -17.28 60.18 -10.55
C TYR A 63 -17.99 58.97 -9.93
N VAL A 64 -19.31 58.80 -10.15
CA VAL A 64 -20.04 57.59 -9.72
C VAL A 64 -19.47 56.33 -10.40
N ILE A 65 -19.18 56.36 -11.69
CA ILE A 65 -18.55 55.22 -12.40
C ILE A 65 -17.14 54.95 -11.88
N TYR A 66 -16.34 55.99 -11.61
CA TYR A 66 -14.99 55.81 -11.06
C TYR A 66 -15.03 55.13 -9.69
N PHE A 67 -15.93 55.59 -8.84
CA PHE A 67 -16.17 54.98 -7.54
C PHE A 67 -16.65 53.53 -7.68
N TRP A 68 -17.54 53.27 -8.63
CA TRP A 68 -18.03 51.92 -8.91
C TRP A 68 -16.91 50.99 -9.38
N LEU A 69 -16.11 51.42 -10.35
CA LEU A 69 -15.00 50.61 -10.84
C LEU A 69 -13.96 50.39 -9.74
N PHE A 70 -13.65 51.40 -8.95
CA PHE A 70 -12.77 51.24 -7.79
C PHE A 70 -13.30 50.17 -6.83
N SER A 71 -14.61 50.10 -6.62
CA SER A 71 -15.23 49.04 -5.81
C SER A 71 -15.07 47.64 -6.43
N LEU A 72 -15.14 47.51 -7.77
CA LEU A 72 -14.88 46.25 -8.48
C LEU A 72 -13.39 45.85 -8.37
N VAL A 73 -12.47 46.79 -8.53
CA VAL A 73 -11.02 46.54 -8.37
C VAL A 73 -10.70 46.07 -6.94
N CYS A 74 -11.32 46.68 -5.92
CA CYS A 74 -11.16 46.25 -4.55
C CYS A 74 -11.67 44.82 -4.33
N GLU A 75 -12.78 44.44 -4.98
CA GLU A 75 -13.32 43.08 -4.90
C GLU A 75 -12.41 42.05 -5.58
N GLU A 76 -11.90 42.34 -6.77
CA GLU A 76 -10.91 41.49 -7.44
C GLU A 76 -9.61 41.35 -6.63
N THR A 77 -9.17 42.45 -6.02
CA THR A 77 -7.99 42.44 -5.14
C THR A 77 -8.24 41.58 -3.90
N ARG A 78 -9.44 41.64 -3.29
CA ARG A 78 -9.82 40.74 -2.20
C ARG A 78 -9.79 39.28 -2.66
N GLN A 79 -10.34 38.97 -3.83
CA GLN A 79 -10.37 37.60 -4.36
C GLN A 79 -8.97 37.04 -4.60
N LEU A 80 -8.03 37.87 -5.07
CA LEU A 80 -6.62 37.50 -5.23
C LEU A 80 -5.91 37.26 -3.88
N LEU A 81 -6.20 38.09 -2.87
CA LEU A 81 -5.62 38.02 -1.52
C LEU A 81 -6.29 36.98 -0.61
N TYR A 82 -7.46 36.48 -0.99
CA TYR A 82 -8.18 35.47 -0.22
C TYR A 82 -7.56 34.09 -0.47
N ASP A 83 -6.62 33.72 0.40
CA ASP A 83 -5.97 32.41 0.42
C ASP A 83 -6.61 31.52 1.52
N PRO A 84 -7.53 30.60 1.16
CA PRO A 84 -8.16 29.71 2.14
C PRO A 84 -7.24 28.60 2.66
N ASP A 85 -6.17 28.26 1.92
CA ASP A 85 -5.35 27.07 2.16
C ASP A 85 -3.92 27.40 2.63
N GLY A 86 -3.54 28.68 2.64
CA GLY A 86 -2.19 29.13 3.03
C GLY A 86 -1.12 28.69 2.04
N LEU A 87 -1.50 28.41 0.79
CA LEU A 87 -0.63 27.89 -0.28
C LEU A 87 0.38 28.94 -0.79
N GLY A 88 0.29 30.18 -0.30
CA GLY A 88 1.21 31.28 -0.60
C GLY A 88 0.72 32.12 -1.78
N ILE A 89 0.97 33.43 -1.69
CA ILE A 89 0.41 34.45 -2.61
C ILE A 89 0.77 34.16 -4.08
N LEU A 90 2.00 33.72 -4.36
CA LEU A 90 2.46 33.46 -5.73
C LEU A 90 1.73 32.30 -6.40
N LYS A 91 1.49 31.19 -5.68
CA LYS A 91 0.77 30.05 -6.24
C LYS A 91 -0.69 30.40 -6.50
N LYS A 92 -1.32 31.16 -5.59
CA LYS A 92 -2.70 31.62 -5.77
C LYS A 92 -2.83 32.60 -6.93
N ALA A 93 -1.91 33.54 -7.08
CA ALA A 93 -1.87 34.43 -8.23
C ALA A 93 -1.72 33.65 -9.55
N SER A 94 -0.83 32.65 -9.59
CA SER A 94 -0.70 31.78 -10.77
C SER A 94 -2.00 31.03 -11.11
N LEU A 95 -2.76 30.57 -10.11
CA LEU A 95 -4.05 29.92 -10.33
C LEU A 95 -5.08 30.93 -10.85
N TYR A 96 -5.15 32.12 -10.25
CA TYR A 96 -6.07 33.19 -10.66
C TYR A 96 -5.85 33.59 -12.13
N PHE A 97 -4.59 33.77 -12.56
CA PHE A 97 -4.27 34.14 -13.96
C PHE A 97 -4.46 32.99 -14.96
N LYS A 98 -4.61 31.74 -14.51
CA LYS A 98 -4.90 30.61 -15.41
C LYS A 98 -6.34 30.70 -15.95
N ASP A 99 -7.25 31.26 -15.18
CA ASP A 99 -8.64 31.41 -15.57
C ASP A 99 -8.81 32.45 -16.67
N PHE A 100 -9.57 32.08 -17.70
CA PHE A 100 -9.82 32.94 -18.86
C PHE A 100 -10.60 34.21 -18.48
N TRP A 101 -11.58 34.06 -17.59
CA TRP A 101 -12.45 35.16 -17.19
C TRP A 101 -11.73 36.19 -16.33
N ASN A 102 -10.90 35.74 -15.39
CA ASN A 102 -10.08 36.62 -14.56
C ASN A 102 -9.07 37.41 -15.42
N ARG A 103 -8.49 36.77 -16.46
CA ARG A 103 -7.65 37.50 -17.44
C ARG A 103 -8.44 38.55 -18.21
N LEU A 104 -9.69 38.28 -18.56
CA LEU A 104 -10.57 39.24 -19.22
C LEU A 104 -10.90 40.42 -18.29
N ASP A 105 -11.14 40.19 -17.00
CA ASP A 105 -11.40 41.24 -16.02
C ASP A 105 -10.18 42.14 -15.78
N VAL A 106 -8.99 41.55 -15.60
CA VAL A 106 -7.74 42.31 -15.49
C VAL A 106 -7.50 43.14 -16.75
N CYS A 107 -7.75 42.56 -17.94
CA CYS A 107 -7.66 43.28 -19.20
C CYS A 107 -8.66 44.46 -19.25
N ALA A 108 -9.91 44.25 -18.86
CA ALA A 108 -10.95 45.29 -18.81
C ALA A 108 -10.54 46.46 -17.91
N ILE A 109 -10.02 46.15 -16.72
CA ILE A 109 -9.55 47.14 -15.75
C ILE A 109 -8.35 47.93 -16.32
N LEU A 110 -7.37 47.26 -16.92
CA LEU A 110 -6.19 47.91 -17.51
C LEU A 110 -6.56 48.83 -18.67
N VAL A 111 -7.43 48.38 -19.58
CA VAL A 111 -7.91 49.20 -20.70
C VAL A 111 -8.72 50.39 -20.19
N PHE A 112 -9.53 50.20 -19.14
CA PHE A 112 -10.26 51.31 -18.54
C PHE A 112 -9.33 52.34 -17.88
N ILE A 113 -8.32 51.90 -17.11
CA ILE A 113 -7.35 52.83 -16.49
C ILE A 113 -6.61 53.60 -17.58
N THR A 114 -6.21 52.93 -18.66
CA THR A 114 -5.60 53.58 -19.83
C THR A 114 -6.55 54.60 -20.43
N GLY A 115 -7.80 54.23 -20.70
CA GLY A 115 -8.83 55.13 -21.22
C GLY A 115 -9.08 56.33 -20.31
N LEU A 116 -9.09 56.13 -18.99
CA LEU A 116 -9.23 57.18 -17.99
C LEU A 116 -8.05 58.14 -18.01
N THR A 117 -6.81 57.63 -18.08
CA THR A 117 -5.61 58.49 -18.16
C THR A 117 -5.59 59.33 -19.43
N CYS A 118 -5.92 58.75 -20.59
CA CYS A 118 -6.08 59.51 -21.84
C CYS A 118 -7.22 60.53 -21.74
N ARG A 119 -8.30 60.20 -21.03
CA ARG A 119 -9.45 61.10 -20.84
C ARG A 119 -9.13 62.30 -19.94
N LEU A 120 -8.23 62.15 -18.97
CA LEU A 120 -7.77 63.27 -18.12
C LEU A 120 -6.87 64.27 -18.87
N ILE A 121 -6.31 63.87 -20.00
CA ILE A 121 -5.44 64.71 -20.83
C ILE A 121 -6.30 65.36 -21.94
N PRO A 122 -6.44 66.71 -21.97
CA PRO A 122 -7.31 67.38 -22.93
C PRO A 122 -6.96 67.09 -24.40
N SER A 123 -5.67 66.88 -24.72
CA SER A 123 -5.20 66.61 -26.08
C SER A 123 -5.56 65.22 -26.61
N THR A 124 -5.86 64.25 -25.74
CA THR A 124 -6.16 62.86 -26.11
C THR A 124 -7.59 62.44 -25.77
N LEU A 125 -8.51 63.40 -25.65
CA LEU A 125 -9.92 63.17 -25.33
C LEU A 125 -10.63 62.24 -26.34
N TYR A 126 -10.39 62.42 -27.64
CA TYR A 126 -10.99 61.55 -28.67
C TYR A 126 -10.43 60.12 -28.64
N PRO A 127 -9.10 59.90 -28.59
CA PRO A 127 -8.53 58.59 -28.28
C PRO A 127 -9.04 57.97 -26.98
N GLY A 128 -9.19 58.78 -25.91
CA GLY A 128 -9.76 58.33 -24.64
C GLY A 128 -11.18 57.80 -24.79
N ARG A 129 -12.03 58.46 -25.60
CA ARG A 129 -13.37 57.97 -25.93
C ARG A 129 -13.35 56.63 -26.66
N ILE A 130 -12.43 56.44 -27.60
CA ILE A 130 -12.24 55.17 -28.33
C ILE A 130 -11.80 54.06 -27.38
N ILE A 131 -10.83 54.33 -26.50
CA ILE A 131 -10.33 53.33 -25.56
C ILE A 131 -11.42 52.95 -24.54
N LEU A 132 -12.21 53.93 -24.07
CA LEU A 132 -13.34 53.67 -23.17
C LEU A 132 -14.48 52.91 -23.86
N SER A 133 -14.71 53.11 -25.16
CA SER A 133 -15.71 52.33 -25.90
C SER A 133 -15.26 50.88 -26.11
N LEU A 134 -13.96 50.65 -26.34
CA LEU A 134 -13.38 49.32 -26.32
C LEU A 134 -13.48 48.68 -24.93
N ALA A 135 -13.23 49.44 -23.85
CA ALA A 135 -13.41 48.97 -22.49
C ALA A 135 -14.86 48.54 -22.24
N PHE A 136 -15.85 49.31 -22.70
CA PHE A 136 -17.27 48.97 -22.61
C PHE A 136 -17.59 47.64 -23.29
N ILE A 137 -17.03 47.37 -24.47
CA ILE A 137 -17.20 46.07 -25.15
C ILE A 137 -16.68 44.93 -24.27
N ILE A 138 -15.50 45.07 -23.67
CA ILE A 138 -14.92 44.04 -22.81
C ILE A 138 -15.80 43.81 -21.56
N PHE A 139 -16.29 44.88 -20.91
CA PHE A 139 -17.25 44.77 -19.81
C PHE A 139 -18.58 44.12 -20.23
N CYS A 140 -19.04 44.35 -21.46
CA CYS A 140 -20.20 43.64 -22.00
C CYS A 140 -19.92 42.14 -22.23
N LEU A 141 -18.75 41.77 -22.76
CA LEU A 141 -18.35 40.37 -22.93
C LEU A 141 -18.32 39.62 -21.58
N ARG A 142 -17.98 40.32 -20.49
CA ARG A 142 -18.03 39.76 -19.13
C ARG A 142 -19.44 39.31 -18.71
N LEU A 143 -20.52 39.86 -19.26
CA LEU A 143 -21.89 39.36 -19.02
C LEU A 143 -22.04 37.89 -19.41
N MET A 144 -21.31 37.41 -20.41
CA MET A 144 -21.35 36.01 -20.80
C MET A 144 -20.97 35.09 -19.63
N HIS A 145 -20.04 35.50 -18.75
CA HIS A 145 -19.71 34.72 -17.56
C HIS A 145 -20.91 34.55 -16.64
N ILE A 146 -21.72 35.59 -16.45
CA ILE A 146 -22.92 35.53 -15.60
C ILE A 146 -23.92 34.52 -16.18
N PHE A 147 -24.07 34.46 -17.49
CA PHE A 147 -24.99 33.52 -18.13
C PHE A 147 -24.54 32.06 -18.05
N THR A 148 -23.29 31.78 -17.64
CA THR A 148 -22.81 30.41 -17.42
C THR A 148 -23.56 29.66 -16.31
N VAL A 149 -24.21 30.40 -15.40
CA VAL A 149 -25.04 29.82 -14.32
C VAL A 149 -26.27 29.12 -14.86
N SER A 150 -26.80 29.58 -15.99
CA SER A 150 -28.01 29.00 -16.56
C SER A 150 -27.73 27.59 -17.06
N ARG A 151 -28.62 26.66 -16.72
CA ARG A 151 -28.58 25.27 -17.19
C ARG A 151 -28.65 25.17 -18.73
N THR A 152 -29.30 26.13 -19.40
CA THR A 152 -29.50 26.09 -20.85
C THR A 152 -28.44 26.87 -21.63
N LEU A 153 -27.85 27.91 -21.04
CA LEU A 153 -26.86 28.77 -21.70
C LEU A 153 -25.41 28.42 -21.33
N GLY A 154 -25.16 27.96 -20.10
CA GLY A 154 -23.82 27.60 -19.63
C GLY A 154 -23.13 26.56 -20.51
N PRO A 155 -23.77 25.41 -20.79
CA PRO A 155 -23.32 24.45 -21.80
C PRO A 155 -22.83 25.06 -23.10
N LYS A 156 -23.63 25.97 -23.68
CA LYS A 156 -23.34 26.60 -24.97
C LYS A 156 -22.11 27.51 -24.90
N ILE A 157 -21.93 28.25 -23.80
CA ILE A 157 -20.77 29.13 -23.61
C ILE A 157 -19.48 28.30 -23.48
N ILE A 158 -19.53 27.14 -22.83
CA ILE A 158 -18.40 26.21 -22.73
C ILE A 158 -18.01 25.69 -24.11
N ILE A 159 -19.01 25.33 -24.93
CA ILE A 159 -18.80 24.87 -26.31
C ILE A 159 -18.12 25.98 -27.12
N VAL A 160 -18.63 27.21 -27.11
CA VAL A 160 -18.02 28.37 -27.78
C VAL A 160 -16.57 28.56 -27.35
N LYS A 161 -16.28 28.49 -26.04
CA LYS A 161 -14.91 28.60 -25.51
C LYS A 161 -13.97 27.53 -26.06
N ARG A 162 -14.45 26.30 -26.28
CA ARG A 162 -13.63 25.21 -26.84
C ARG A 162 -13.42 25.38 -28.34
N MET A 163 -14.45 25.81 -29.06
CA MET A 163 -14.42 26.11 -30.49
C MET A 163 -13.48 27.29 -30.84
N MET A 164 -13.17 28.18 -29.89
CA MET A 164 -12.22 29.28 -30.12
C MET A 164 -10.83 28.82 -30.59
N LYS A 165 -10.41 27.59 -30.24
CA LYS A 165 -9.15 27.05 -30.76
C LYS A 165 -9.25 26.75 -32.26
N ASP A 166 -10.37 26.17 -32.69
CA ASP A 166 -10.63 25.87 -34.10
C ASP A 166 -10.81 27.17 -34.89
N VAL A 167 -11.50 28.16 -34.31
CA VAL A 167 -11.61 29.52 -34.88
C VAL A 167 -10.24 30.13 -35.15
N PHE A 168 -9.28 29.98 -34.21
CA PHE A 168 -7.95 30.57 -34.37
C PHE A 168 -7.18 29.97 -35.55
N PHE A 169 -7.18 28.63 -35.68
CA PHE A 169 -6.56 27.96 -36.84
C PHE A 169 -7.27 28.31 -38.15
N PHE A 170 -8.60 28.41 -38.12
CA PHE A 170 -9.37 28.82 -39.29
C PHE A 170 -9.09 30.27 -39.70
N LEU A 171 -9.04 31.21 -38.75
CA LEU A 171 -8.75 32.61 -39.01
C LEU A 171 -7.38 32.78 -39.67
N PHE A 172 -6.40 31.97 -39.26
CA PHE A 172 -5.09 31.94 -39.90
C PHE A 172 -5.18 31.50 -41.37
N LEU A 173 -5.89 30.41 -41.67
CA LEU A 173 -6.10 29.94 -43.05
C LEU A 173 -6.86 30.98 -43.90
N LEU A 174 -7.89 31.60 -43.33
CA LEU A 174 -8.66 32.66 -43.97
C LEU A 174 -7.79 33.89 -44.24
N ALA A 175 -6.96 34.30 -43.28
CA ALA A 175 -6.09 35.46 -43.43
C ALA A 175 -5.07 35.28 -44.57
N VAL A 176 -4.46 34.10 -44.69
CA VAL A 176 -3.54 33.78 -45.80
C VAL A 176 -4.26 33.93 -47.14
N TRP A 177 -5.48 33.42 -47.25
CA TRP A 177 -6.26 33.51 -48.49
C TRP A 177 -6.69 34.95 -48.81
N VAL A 178 -7.22 35.68 -47.82
CA VAL A 178 -7.67 37.08 -47.97
C VAL A 178 -6.53 37.99 -48.39
N VAL A 179 -5.36 37.86 -47.75
CA VAL A 179 -4.19 38.69 -48.07
C VAL A 179 -3.66 38.34 -49.47
N SER A 180 -3.59 37.05 -49.83
CA SER A 180 -3.11 36.63 -51.15
C SER A 180 -3.99 37.18 -52.28
N PHE A 181 -5.31 37.05 -52.15
CA PHE A 181 -6.25 37.64 -53.09
C PHE A 181 -6.18 39.16 -53.09
N GLY A 182 -6.09 39.79 -51.91
CA GLY A 182 -6.03 41.24 -51.78
C GLY A 182 -4.81 41.87 -52.43
N VAL A 183 -3.64 41.21 -52.30
CA VAL A 183 -2.41 41.63 -52.97
C VAL A 183 -2.55 41.47 -54.48
N ALA A 184 -3.04 40.32 -54.96
CA ALA A 184 -3.23 40.08 -56.38
C ALA A 184 -4.22 41.09 -57.00
N LYS A 185 -5.35 41.31 -56.35
CA LYS A 185 -6.37 42.29 -56.75
C LYS A 185 -5.79 43.71 -56.81
N GLN A 186 -5.07 44.14 -55.77
CA GLN A 186 -4.47 45.47 -55.71
C GLN A 186 -3.41 45.66 -56.81
N ALA A 187 -2.56 44.65 -57.03
CA ALA A 187 -1.50 44.69 -58.03
C ALA A 187 -2.03 44.72 -59.48
N ILE A 188 -3.17 44.08 -59.74
CA ILE A 188 -3.80 44.04 -61.06
C ILE A 188 -4.51 45.37 -61.39
N LEU A 189 -5.22 45.95 -60.43
CA LEU A 189 -6.11 47.09 -60.69
C LEU A 189 -5.44 48.46 -60.53
N ILE A 190 -4.49 48.60 -59.61
CA ILE A 190 -3.93 49.91 -59.21
C ILE A 190 -2.43 49.94 -59.45
N HIS A 191 -1.99 50.90 -60.25
CA HIS A 191 -0.58 51.17 -60.47
C HIS A 191 0.08 51.79 -59.24
N ASN A 192 1.22 51.24 -58.80
CA ASN A 192 2.16 51.79 -57.80
C ASN A 192 1.56 52.85 -56.84
N GLU A 193 1.00 52.40 -55.72
CA GLU A 193 0.48 53.25 -54.63
C GLU A 193 1.54 53.38 -53.52
N GLU A 194 2.09 54.58 -53.33
CA GLU A 194 3.13 54.84 -52.32
C GLU A 194 2.54 55.05 -50.91
N ARG A 195 1.24 55.36 -50.82
CA ARG A 195 0.56 55.61 -49.54
C ARG A 195 0.28 54.29 -48.81
N VAL A 196 1.10 53.98 -47.80
CA VAL A 196 1.02 52.73 -47.02
C VAL A 196 -0.36 52.51 -46.37
N GLU A 197 -1.01 53.56 -45.87
CA GLU A 197 -2.35 53.45 -45.25
C GLU A 197 -3.42 52.98 -46.26
N TRP A 198 -3.41 53.55 -47.47
CA TRP A 198 -4.32 53.17 -48.55
C TRP A 198 -3.99 51.79 -49.10
N LEU A 199 -2.70 51.42 -49.17
CA LEU A 199 -2.27 50.08 -49.55
C LEU A 199 -2.81 49.03 -48.56
N PHE A 200 -2.65 49.25 -47.26
CA PHE A 200 -3.16 48.31 -46.24
C PHE A 200 -4.69 48.22 -46.26
N ARG A 201 -5.39 49.35 -46.40
CA ARG A 201 -6.85 49.40 -46.53
C ARG A 201 -7.33 48.69 -47.80
N GLY A 202 -6.64 48.86 -48.91
CA GLY A 202 -6.89 48.22 -50.21
C GLY A 202 -6.75 46.70 -50.18
N VAL A 203 -5.61 46.23 -49.67
CA VAL A 203 -5.22 44.83 -49.65
C VAL A 203 -6.01 44.04 -48.60
N VAL A 204 -6.06 44.51 -47.37
CA VAL A 204 -6.64 43.72 -46.25
C VAL A 204 -8.12 44.04 -46.04
N TYR A 205 -8.45 45.31 -45.82
CA TYR A 205 -9.79 45.71 -45.40
C TYR A 205 -10.84 45.53 -46.50
N HIS A 206 -10.60 46.02 -47.71
CA HIS A 206 -11.55 45.86 -48.82
C HIS A 206 -11.70 44.40 -49.25
N SER A 207 -10.62 43.61 -49.24
CA SER A 207 -10.67 42.18 -49.60
C SER A 207 -11.45 41.38 -48.55
N TYR A 208 -11.29 41.69 -47.26
CA TYR A 208 -12.09 41.09 -46.20
C TYR A 208 -13.59 41.41 -46.33
N LEU A 209 -13.96 42.66 -46.64
CA LEU A 209 -15.36 43.06 -46.87
C LEU A 209 -16.00 42.34 -48.06
N THR A 210 -15.19 41.98 -49.06
CA THR A 210 -15.65 41.26 -50.25
C THR A 210 -16.22 39.87 -49.89
N ILE A 211 -15.73 39.22 -48.83
CA ILE A 211 -16.28 37.92 -48.33
C ILE A 211 -17.75 38.06 -47.92
N PHE A 212 -18.09 39.19 -47.30
CA PHE A 212 -19.46 39.48 -46.84
C PHE A 212 -20.37 40.02 -47.94
N GLY A 213 -19.89 40.08 -49.19
CA GLY A 213 -20.66 40.56 -50.34
C GLY A 213 -20.64 42.08 -50.52
N GLN A 214 -19.81 42.82 -49.76
CA GLN A 214 -19.59 44.25 -50.01
C GLN A 214 -18.47 44.44 -51.02
N ILE A 215 -18.84 44.49 -52.30
CA ILE A 215 -17.91 44.71 -53.42
C ILE A 215 -17.73 46.22 -53.61
N PRO A 216 -16.50 46.75 -53.56
CA PRO A 216 -16.25 48.15 -53.87
C PRO A 216 -16.71 48.54 -55.28
N SER A 217 -17.29 49.74 -55.42
CA SER A 217 -17.85 50.26 -56.68
C SER A 217 -16.84 50.34 -57.84
N TYR A 218 -15.54 50.46 -57.54
CA TYR A 218 -14.48 50.46 -58.54
C TYR A 218 -14.07 49.07 -59.06
N ILE A 219 -14.60 47.99 -58.48
CA ILE A 219 -14.39 46.59 -58.93
C ILE A 219 -15.57 46.09 -59.75
N ASP A 220 -16.77 46.60 -59.44
CA ASP A 220 -18.05 46.21 -60.07
C ASP A 220 -18.17 46.71 -61.52
N GLY A 221 -17.37 47.71 -61.95
CA GLY A 221 -17.34 48.25 -63.32
C GLY A 221 -18.60 49.04 -63.71
N VAL A 222 -19.77 48.46 -63.45
CA VAL A 222 -21.12 48.96 -63.73
C VAL A 222 -21.44 50.27 -62.98
N ASN A 223 -20.93 50.43 -61.76
CA ASN A 223 -21.17 51.61 -60.91
C ASN A 223 -19.92 52.50 -60.73
N PHE A 224 -18.94 52.37 -61.62
CA PHE A 224 -17.71 53.16 -61.54
C PHE A 224 -17.98 54.63 -61.88
N ASN A 225 -17.66 55.52 -60.94
CA ASN A 225 -17.66 56.97 -61.17
C ASN A 225 -16.27 57.54 -60.85
N ILE A 226 -15.68 58.23 -61.82
CA ILE A 226 -14.35 58.83 -61.72
C ILE A 226 -14.25 59.87 -60.60
N ASP A 227 -15.37 60.51 -60.23
CA ASP A 227 -15.41 61.52 -59.15
C ASP A 227 -15.12 60.94 -57.76
N GLN A 228 -15.24 59.62 -57.60
CA GLN A 228 -15.01 58.91 -56.34
C GLN A 228 -13.54 58.53 -56.12
N CYS A 229 -12.66 58.72 -57.11
CA CYS A 229 -11.25 58.36 -57.04
C CYS A 229 -10.32 59.48 -57.51
N SER A 230 -9.04 59.41 -57.15
CA SER A 230 -8.01 60.36 -57.57
C SER A 230 -7.06 59.68 -58.59
N PRO A 231 -6.88 60.21 -59.82
CA PRO A 231 -6.02 59.58 -60.83
C PRO A 231 -4.55 59.44 -60.37
N ASN A 232 -3.99 60.47 -59.75
CA ASN A 232 -2.61 60.50 -59.28
C ASN A 232 -2.46 60.24 -57.76
N GLY A 233 -3.55 59.90 -57.05
CA GLY A 233 -3.52 59.73 -55.60
C GLY A 233 -3.20 61.03 -54.82
N THR A 234 -3.41 62.20 -55.44
CA THR A 234 -3.10 63.52 -54.86
C THR A 234 -4.08 63.95 -53.77
N ASP A 235 -5.30 63.41 -53.78
CA ASP A 235 -6.30 63.67 -52.75
C ASP A 235 -6.14 62.65 -51.60
N PRO A 236 -5.85 63.10 -50.36
CA PRO A 236 -5.70 62.22 -49.22
C PRO A 236 -7.01 61.50 -48.82
N TYR A 237 -8.17 62.02 -49.23
CA TYR A 237 -9.47 61.47 -48.84
C TYR A 237 -10.06 60.47 -49.85
N LYS A 238 -9.47 60.36 -51.06
CA LYS A 238 -9.96 59.47 -52.12
C LYS A 238 -8.96 58.33 -52.43
N PRO A 239 -9.47 57.12 -52.74
CA PRO A 239 -8.63 56.04 -53.26
C PRO A 239 -8.06 56.41 -54.64
N LYS A 240 -6.92 55.82 -55.00
CA LYS A 240 -6.36 55.98 -56.35
C LYS A 240 -7.26 55.26 -57.37
N CYS A 241 -7.47 55.88 -58.52
CA CYS A 241 -8.27 55.28 -59.58
C CYS A 241 -7.57 54.03 -60.15
N PRO A 242 -8.32 53.01 -60.60
CA PRO A 242 -7.74 51.94 -61.41
C PRO A 242 -7.15 52.52 -62.71
N GLU A 243 -6.22 51.81 -63.34
CA GLU A 243 -5.69 52.26 -64.64
C GLU A 243 -6.83 52.34 -65.68
N THR A 244 -7.01 53.52 -66.28
CA THR A 244 -8.06 53.81 -67.28
C THR A 244 -7.46 54.18 -68.63
N ASN A 245 -8.13 53.82 -69.73
CA ASN A 245 -7.78 54.28 -71.07
C ASN A 245 -8.01 55.80 -71.21
N GLU A 246 -7.08 56.50 -71.88
CA GLU A 246 -7.10 57.96 -72.02
C GLU A 246 -8.34 58.49 -72.78
N ASP A 247 -8.91 57.69 -73.69
CA ASP A 247 -10.01 58.12 -74.58
C ASP A 247 -11.42 57.84 -74.02
N SER A 248 -11.64 56.71 -73.34
CA SER A 248 -12.98 56.28 -72.88
C SER A 248 -13.22 56.47 -71.37
N LYS A 249 -12.19 56.79 -70.57
CA LYS A 249 -12.25 56.86 -69.09
C LYS A 249 -12.76 55.57 -68.42
N GLU A 250 -12.67 54.46 -69.12
CA GLU A 250 -13.00 53.11 -68.63
C GLU A 250 -11.73 52.39 -68.18
N PRO A 251 -11.81 51.46 -67.20
CA PRO A 251 -10.66 50.69 -66.75
C PRO A 251 -10.06 49.85 -67.89
N ILE A 252 -8.73 49.82 -67.98
CA ILE A 252 -7.97 49.04 -68.98
C ILE A 252 -8.18 47.53 -68.76
N PHE A 253 -8.35 47.13 -67.50
CA PHE A 253 -8.52 45.74 -67.13
C PHE A 253 -9.93 45.25 -67.46
N PRO A 254 -10.09 44.11 -68.16
CA PRO A 254 -11.39 43.62 -68.59
C PRO A 254 -12.29 43.22 -67.42
N GLU A 255 -13.52 43.74 -67.41
CA GLU A 255 -14.54 43.45 -66.38
C GLU A 255 -14.87 41.95 -66.28
N TRP A 256 -14.89 41.22 -67.40
CA TRP A 256 -15.16 39.79 -67.36
C TRP A 256 -14.11 39.02 -66.53
N LEU A 257 -12.87 39.50 -66.48
CA LEU A 257 -11.80 38.86 -65.72
C LEU A 257 -11.87 39.23 -64.22
N THR A 258 -12.28 40.45 -63.86
CA THR A 258 -12.56 40.79 -62.44
C THR A 258 -13.69 39.94 -61.90
N VAL A 259 -14.74 39.75 -62.70
CA VAL A 259 -15.88 38.90 -62.35
C VAL A 259 -15.45 37.44 -62.17
N ILE A 260 -14.63 36.88 -63.07
CA ILE A 260 -14.09 35.51 -62.90
C ILE A 260 -13.24 35.40 -61.63
N LEU A 261 -12.33 36.35 -61.39
CA LEU A 261 -11.45 36.33 -60.23
C LEU A 261 -12.25 36.45 -58.91
N LEU A 262 -13.29 37.28 -58.90
CA LEU A 262 -14.23 37.42 -57.80
C LEU A 262 -15.06 36.14 -57.58
N CYS A 263 -15.56 35.52 -58.65
CA CYS A 263 -16.29 34.26 -58.58
C CYS A 263 -15.41 33.14 -58.00
N LEU A 264 -14.16 33.02 -58.46
CA LEU A 264 -13.20 32.06 -57.90
C LEU A 264 -12.94 32.36 -56.42
N TYR A 265 -12.71 33.62 -56.07
CA TYR A 265 -12.49 34.02 -54.69
C TYR A 265 -13.66 33.64 -53.78
N LEU A 266 -14.89 34.00 -54.16
CA LEU A 266 -16.11 33.67 -53.42
C LEU A 266 -16.37 32.16 -53.36
N LEU A 267 -16.05 31.41 -54.42
CA LEU A 267 -16.15 29.96 -54.42
C LEU A 267 -15.23 29.36 -53.34
N PHE A 268 -13.96 29.74 -53.33
CA PHE A 268 -12.99 29.23 -52.35
C PHE A 268 -13.31 29.70 -50.92
N THR A 269 -13.65 30.96 -50.70
CA THR A 269 -13.95 31.44 -49.34
C THR A 269 -15.27 30.90 -48.83
N ASN A 270 -16.35 31.02 -49.61
CA ASN A 270 -17.69 30.80 -49.09
C ASN A 270 -18.13 29.34 -49.25
N ILE A 271 -17.70 28.63 -50.28
CA ILE A 271 -18.07 27.22 -50.46
C ILE A 271 -17.06 26.28 -49.81
N LEU A 272 -15.76 26.55 -49.90
CA LEU A 272 -14.77 25.65 -49.31
C LEU A 272 -14.47 26.00 -47.85
N LEU A 273 -13.99 27.22 -47.57
CA LEU A 273 -13.51 27.58 -46.23
C LEU A 273 -14.65 27.68 -45.21
N LEU A 274 -15.75 28.39 -45.50
CA LEU A 274 -16.86 28.49 -44.54
C LEU A 274 -17.51 27.13 -44.24
N ASN A 275 -17.67 26.26 -45.24
CA ASN A 275 -18.21 24.91 -45.01
C ASN A 275 -17.26 24.03 -44.21
N LEU A 276 -15.94 24.17 -44.39
CA LEU A 276 -14.95 23.53 -43.54
C LEU A 276 -15.08 24.01 -42.08
N LEU A 277 -15.27 25.33 -41.85
CA LEU A 277 -15.50 25.87 -40.52
C LEU A 277 -16.78 25.29 -39.89
N ILE A 278 -17.87 25.24 -40.63
CA ILE A 278 -19.14 24.64 -40.18
C ILE A 278 -18.92 23.17 -39.81
N ALA A 279 -18.18 22.41 -40.62
CA ALA A 279 -17.86 21.01 -40.36
C ALA A 279 -17.01 20.83 -39.09
N MET A 280 -15.96 21.62 -38.91
CA MET A 280 -15.12 21.61 -37.70
C MET A 280 -15.93 21.97 -36.45
N PHE A 281 -16.79 22.98 -36.56
CA PHE A 281 -17.69 23.39 -35.48
C PHE A 281 -18.73 22.32 -35.13
N ASN A 282 -19.30 21.65 -36.12
CA ASN A 282 -20.25 20.57 -35.88
C ASN A 282 -19.57 19.38 -35.18
N TYR A 283 -18.35 19.03 -35.60
CA TYR A 283 -17.56 17.96 -34.97
C TYR A 283 -17.28 18.27 -33.49
N THR A 284 -16.78 19.46 -33.18
CA THR A 284 -16.49 19.84 -31.79
C THR A 284 -17.75 20.06 -30.96
N PHE A 285 -18.83 20.58 -31.56
CA PHE A 285 -20.14 20.68 -30.92
C PHE A 285 -20.64 19.30 -30.48
N GLN A 286 -20.62 18.30 -31.37
CA GLN A 286 -21.08 16.94 -31.07
C GLN A 286 -20.27 16.30 -29.93
N GLN A 287 -18.93 16.38 -29.98
CA GLN A 287 -18.07 15.81 -28.93
C GLN A 287 -18.32 16.39 -27.54
N VAL A 288 -18.62 17.69 -27.46
CA VAL A 288 -18.83 18.36 -26.17
C VAL A 288 -20.25 18.13 -25.66
N GLN A 289 -21.24 18.08 -26.56
CA GLN A 289 -22.66 17.99 -26.23
C GLN A 289 -22.98 16.75 -25.36
N GLU A 290 -22.35 15.60 -25.62
CA GLU A 290 -22.60 14.35 -24.88
C GLU A 290 -22.27 14.44 -23.38
N HIS A 291 -21.28 15.25 -23.01
CA HIS A 291 -20.81 15.38 -21.62
C HIS A 291 -21.13 16.73 -20.97
N THR A 292 -21.93 17.58 -21.63
CA THR A 292 -21.99 18.99 -21.21
C THR A 292 -22.66 19.18 -19.84
N ASP A 293 -23.64 18.35 -19.50
CA ASP A 293 -24.31 18.39 -18.19
C ASP A 293 -23.34 18.16 -17.03
N GLN A 294 -22.34 17.30 -17.20
CA GLN A 294 -21.33 17.04 -16.17
C GLN A 294 -20.39 18.24 -16.02
N ILE A 295 -19.94 18.81 -17.13
CA ILE A 295 -19.04 19.97 -17.13
C ILE A 295 -19.74 21.18 -16.50
N TRP A 296 -21.01 21.42 -16.84
CA TRP A 296 -21.80 22.50 -16.26
C TRP A 296 -21.99 22.31 -14.74
N LYS A 297 -22.27 21.09 -14.28
CA LYS A 297 -22.39 20.81 -12.83
C LYS A 297 -21.08 21.08 -12.08
N PHE A 298 -19.94 20.75 -12.67
CA PHE A 298 -18.63 21.03 -12.08
C PHE A 298 -18.36 22.54 -11.98
N GLN A 299 -18.54 23.28 -13.08
CA GLN A 299 -18.35 24.74 -13.07
C GLN A 299 -19.33 25.47 -12.16
N ARG A 300 -20.54 24.93 -12.00
CA ARG A 300 -21.54 25.49 -11.09
C ARG A 300 -21.06 25.45 -9.64
N HIS A 301 -20.33 24.42 -9.23
CA HIS A 301 -19.78 24.34 -7.87
C HIS A 301 -18.82 25.51 -7.61
N ASP A 302 -17.84 25.70 -8.51
CA ASP A 302 -16.80 26.73 -8.36
C ASP A 302 -17.42 28.13 -8.23
N LEU A 303 -18.46 28.40 -9.03
CA LEU A 303 -19.17 29.67 -8.96
C LEU A 303 -20.00 29.83 -7.69
N ILE A 304 -20.65 28.77 -7.21
CA ILE A 304 -21.41 28.81 -5.95
C ILE A 304 -20.45 29.08 -4.79
N GLU A 305 -19.29 28.44 -4.77
CA GLU A 305 -18.25 28.68 -3.76
C GLU A 305 -17.78 30.14 -3.77
N GLU A 306 -17.56 30.71 -4.97
CA GLU A 306 -17.19 32.12 -5.14
C GLU A 306 -18.24 33.08 -4.56
N TYR A 307 -19.53 32.94 -4.94
CA TYR A 307 -20.60 33.83 -4.45
C TYR A 307 -20.98 33.56 -2.99
N HIS A 308 -20.78 32.34 -2.48
CA HIS A 308 -20.94 32.06 -1.06
C HIS A 308 -19.87 32.77 -0.23
N GLY A 309 -18.65 32.90 -0.77
CA GLY A 309 -17.54 33.63 -0.16
C GLY A 309 -17.57 35.15 -0.30
N ARG A 310 -18.56 35.70 -1.01
CA ARG A 310 -18.68 37.13 -1.22
C ARG A 310 -19.44 37.82 -0.09
N PRO A 311 -19.06 39.07 0.25
CA PRO A 311 -19.88 39.91 1.11
C PRO A 311 -21.28 40.11 0.50
N PRO A 312 -22.35 40.23 1.32
CA PRO A 312 -23.72 40.31 0.81
C PRO A 312 -24.08 41.64 0.15
N ALA A 313 -23.26 42.68 0.31
CA ALA A 313 -23.51 43.99 -0.27
C ALA A 313 -23.06 44.02 -1.75
N PRO A 314 -23.93 44.42 -2.69
CA PRO A 314 -23.53 44.57 -4.08
C PRO A 314 -22.58 45.77 -4.26
N PRO A 315 -21.70 45.78 -5.28
CA PRO A 315 -21.04 46.99 -5.73
C PRO A 315 -22.10 48.07 -6.03
N PRO A 316 -21.95 49.35 -5.60
CA PRO A 316 -20.76 49.98 -5.01
C PRO A 316 -20.67 49.95 -3.47
N PHE A 317 -21.73 49.48 -2.77
CA PHE A 317 -21.79 49.48 -1.31
C PHE A 317 -20.86 48.45 -0.64
N ILE A 318 -20.25 47.57 -1.44
CA ILE A 318 -19.27 46.58 -1.01
C ILE A 318 -18.07 47.18 -0.27
N LEU A 319 -17.68 48.42 -0.58
CA LEU A 319 -16.56 49.11 0.05
C LEU A 319 -16.75 49.29 1.57
N LEU A 320 -17.98 49.52 2.03
CA LEU A 320 -18.28 49.62 3.46
C LEU A 320 -18.01 48.30 4.18
N ASN A 321 -18.30 47.17 3.52
CA ASN A 321 -18.03 45.85 4.08
C ASN A 321 -16.53 45.53 4.06
N HIS A 322 -15.82 45.90 3.00
CA HIS A 322 -14.35 45.80 2.97
C HIS A 322 -13.70 46.61 4.09
N LEU A 323 -14.15 47.85 4.31
CA LEU A 323 -13.71 48.67 5.45
C LEU A 323 -14.01 47.98 6.79
N GLN A 324 -15.21 47.42 6.96
CA GLN A 324 -15.57 46.69 8.18
C GLN A 324 -14.68 45.45 8.38
N LEU A 325 -14.38 44.68 7.33
CA LEU A 325 -13.51 43.50 7.39
C LEU A 325 -12.06 43.86 7.69
N VAL A 326 -11.54 44.93 7.07
CA VAL A 326 -10.19 45.45 7.32
C VAL A 326 -10.07 45.94 8.76
N VAL A 327 -11.05 46.70 9.26
CA VAL A 327 -11.12 47.13 10.67
C VAL A 327 -11.18 45.93 11.61
N GLN A 328 -11.99 44.91 11.31
CA GLN A 328 -12.06 43.69 12.14
C GLN A 328 -10.75 42.89 12.16
N ARG A 329 -9.99 42.87 11.06
CA ARG A 329 -8.69 42.19 11.01
C ARG A 329 -7.58 42.98 11.70
N ILE A 330 -7.50 44.29 11.43
CA ILE A 330 -6.41 45.15 11.91
C ILE A 330 -6.62 45.56 13.38
N LEU A 331 -7.81 46.07 13.73
CA LEU A 331 -8.09 46.51 15.11
C LEU A 331 -8.45 45.36 16.04
N LEU A 332 -9.33 44.45 15.60
CA LEU A 332 -9.91 43.43 16.49
C LEU A 332 -9.14 42.09 16.47
N ARG A 333 -8.09 41.96 15.63
CA ARG A 333 -7.28 40.73 15.43
C ARG A 333 -8.12 39.45 15.35
N ARG A 334 -9.36 39.53 14.87
CA ARG A 334 -10.21 38.35 14.73
C ARG A 334 -9.72 37.53 13.54
N PRO A 335 -9.47 36.21 13.71
CA PRO A 335 -9.14 35.36 12.58
C PRO A 335 -10.30 35.38 11.59
N ALA A 336 -9.99 35.30 10.30
CA ALA A 336 -11.01 35.13 9.29
C ALA A 336 -11.87 33.93 9.66
N THR A 337 -13.18 34.13 9.84
CA THR A 337 -14.10 33.00 10.03
C THR A 337 -14.07 32.20 8.75
N HIS A 338 -13.36 31.07 8.75
CA HIS A 338 -13.48 30.07 7.69
C HIS A 338 -14.96 29.74 7.49
N HIS A 339 -15.35 29.46 6.25
CA HIS A 339 -16.72 29.13 5.87
C HIS A 339 -17.15 27.84 6.56
N LYS A 340 -17.71 27.97 7.77
CA LYS A 340 -18.16 26.85 8.60
C LYS A 340 -19.20 25.97 7.89
N GLN A 341 -19.87 26.48 6.85
CA GLN A 341 -20.85 25.74 6.06
C GLN A 341 -20.26 24.80 5.00
N LEU A 342 -19.12 25.13 4.38
CA LEU A 342 -18.48 24.27 3.36
C LEU A 342 -17.45 23.33 3.98
N LYS A 343 -16.78 23.78 5.06
CA LYS A 343 -15.79 22.98 5.78
C LYS A 343 -16.15 22.99 7.26
N GLU A 344 -16.82 21.94 7.68
CA GLU A 344 -17.14 21.70 9.07
C GLU A 344 -16.15 20.71 9.67
N LYS A 345 -15.59 21.05 10.83
CA LYS A 345 -14.79 20.10 11.61
C LYS A 345 -15.73 19.38 12.56
N LEU A 346 -15.98 18.11 12.29
CA LEU A 346 -16.82 17.28 13.15
C LEU A 346 -16.13 16.97 14.48
N GLU A 347 -16.95 16.66 15.49
CA GLU A 347 -16.46 16.09 16.74
C GLU A 347 -15.97 14.65 16.50
N LYS A 348 -14.89 14.24 17.17
CA LYS A 348 -14.29 12.90 16.98
C LYS A 348 -15.27 11.74 17.15
N ASN A 349 -16.25 11.89 18.04
CA ASN A 349 -17.28 10.88 18.30
C ASN A 349 -18.28 10.76 17.13
N GLU A 350 -18.71 11.90 16.58
CA GLU A 350 -19.61 11.94 15.43
C GLU A 350 -18.89 11.46 14.16
N GLU A 351 -17.62 11.83 13.98
CA GLU A 351 -16.77 11.34 12.89
C GLU A 351 -16.62 9.81 12.94
N ALA A 352 -16.33 9.23 14.10
CA ALA A 352 -16.23 7.77 14.25
C ALA A 352 -17.56 7.06 13.93
N ALA A 353 -18.69 7.62 14.40
CA ALA A 353 -20.00 7.09 14.08
C ALA A 353 -20.30 7.16 12.57
N LEU A 354 -20.00 8.29 11.92
CA LEU A 354 -20.24 8.49 10.50
C LEU A 354 -19.36 7.59 9.63
N LEU A 355 -18.08 7.44 9.98
CA LEU A 355 -17.17 6.51 9.31
C LEU A 355 -17.61 5.06 9.49
N SER A 356 -18.07 4.66 10.68
CA SER A 356 -18.59 3.30 10.90
C SER A 356 -19.83 3.02 10.05
N TRP A 357 -20.71 4.02 9.89
CA TRP A 357 -21.89 3.94 9.04
C TRP A 357 -21.53 3.90 7.55
N GLU A 358 -20.56 4.72 7.11
CA GLU A 358 -20.04 4.70 5.74
C GLU A 358 -19.40 3.35 5.42
N MET A 359 -18.59 2.79 6.32
CA MET A 359 -17.99 1.46 6.16
C MET A 359 -19.05 0.37 6.01
N TYR A 360 -20.11 0.42 6.83
CA TYR A 360 -21.24 -0.50 6.72
C TYR A 360 -21.95 -0.37 5.37
N LEU A 361 -22.24 0.86 4.92
CA LEU A 361 -22.89 1.09 3.62
C LEU A 361 -22.01 0.66 2.46
N LYS A 362 -20.70 0.92 2.53
CA LYS A 362 -19.72 0.46 1.54
C LYS A 362 -19.75 -1.06 1.44
N GLU A 363 -19.72 -1.77 2.56
CA GLU A 363 -19.75 -3.24 2.57
C GLU A 363 -21.06 -3.77 1.98
N ASN A 364 -22.20 -3.19 2.37
CA ASN A 364 -23.50 -3.55 1.80
C ASN A 364 -23.56 -3.29 0.28
N TYR A 365 -23.01 -2.15 -0.17
CA TYR A 365 -22.91 -1.83 -1.59
C TYR A 365 -22.02 -2.83 -2.35
N LEU A 366 -20.85 -3.19 -1.79
CA LEU A 366 -19.93 -4.16 -2.40
C LEU A 366 -20.57 -5.54 -2.50
N GLN A 367 -21.29 -5.98 -1.45
CA GLN A 367 -22.05 -7.23 -1.49
C GLN A 367 -23.13 -7.19 -2.57
N HIS A 368 -23.87 -6.10 -2.68
CA HIS A 368 -24.88 -5.93 -3.73
C HIS A 368 -24.26 -5.96 -5.13
N GLN A 369 -23.11 -5.30 -5.33
CA GLN A 369 -22.38 -5.30 -6.58
C GLN A 369 -21.86 -6.70 -6.94
N GLN A 370 -21.36 -7.47 -5.96
CA GLN A 370 -20.95 -8.86 -6.17
C GLN A 370 -22.15 -9.75 -6.53
N CYS A 371 -23.30 -9.57 -5.87
CA CYS A 371 -24.53 -10.28 -6.20
C CYS A 371 -25.00 -9.97 -7.63
N GLN A 372 -24.99 -8.69 -8.04
CA GLN A 372 -25.29 -8.30 -9.43
C GLN A 372 -24.27 -8.87 -10.43
N GLY A 373 -22.98 -8.89 -10.07
CA GLY A 373 -21.94 -9.53 -10.87
C GLY A 373 -22.16 -11.04 -11.06
N LYS A 374 -22.63 -11.73 -10.01
CA LYS A 374 -23.05 -13.15 -10.09
C LYS A 374 -24.33 -13.36 -10.90
N GLN A 375 -25.21 -12.36 -11.00
CA GLN A 375 -26.40 -12.44 -11.85
C GLN A 375 -26.06 -12.24 -13.35
N ASN A 376 -24.89 -11.73 -13.69
CA ASN A 376 -24.48 -11.57 -15.08
C ASN A 376 -24.35 -12.95 -15.76
N MET A 377 -25.07 -13.14 -16.86
CA MET A 377 -25.10 -14.39 -17.61
C MET A 377 -23.70 -14.82 -18.09
N GLU A 378 -22.87 -13.86 -18.50
CA GLU A 378 -21.49 -14.14 -18.93
C GLU A 378 -20.61 -14.71 -17.81
N GLN A 379 -20.82 -14.25 -16.57
CA GLN A 379 -20.07 -14.72 -15.42
C GLN A 379 -20.52 -16.13 -15.02
N ASN A 380 -21.83 -16.41 -15.10
CA ASN A 380 -22.39 -17.74 -14.84
C ASN A 380 -21.90 -18.78 -15.84
N ILE A 381 -21.80 -18.41 -17.12
CA ILE A 381 -21.24 -19.30 -18.15
C ILE A 381 -19.79 -19.66 -17.81
N ARG A 382 -18.98 -18.69 -17.36
CA ARG A 382 -17.60 -18.94 -16.93
C ARG A 382 -17.51 -19.82 -15.68
N ASP A 383 -18.36 -19.59 -14.68
CA ASP A 383 -18.38 -20.40 -13.45
C ASP A 383 -18.79 -21.85 -13.74
N ILE A 384 -19.77 -22.05 -14.62
CA ILE A 384 -20.18 -23.40 -15.07
C ILE A 384 -19.02 -24.08 -15.79
N ALA A 385 -18.31 -23.38 -16.69
CA ALA A 385 -17.14 -23.95 -17.38
C ALA A 385 -16.06 -24.39 -16.38
N GLN A 386 -15.70 -23.54 -15.42
CA GLN A 386 -14.72 -23.88 -14.38
C GLN A 386 -15.15 -25.06 -13.51
N ARG A 387 -16.44 -25.15 -13.16
CA ARG A 387 -16.97 -26.29 -12.39
C ARG A 387 -16.93 -27.59 -13.18
N VAL A 388 -17.17 -27.53 -14.49
CA VAL A 388 -17.07 -28.70 -15.38
C VAL A 388 -15.63 -29.17 -15.48
N ASP A 389 -14.66 -28.25 -15.57
CA ASP A 389 -13.23 -28.59 -15.57
C ASP A 389 -12.82 -29.30 -14.26
N VAL A 390 -13.22 -28.77 -13.11
CA VAL A 390 -12.94 -29.40 -11.80
C VAL A 390 -13.60 -30.78 -11.66
N LEU A 391 -14.81 -30.94 -12.20
CA LEU A 391 -15.49 -32.24 -12.21
C LEU A 391 -14.74 -33.25 -13.08
N ALA A 392 -14.22 -32.82 -14.23
CA ALA A 392 -13.41 -33.66 -15.11
C ALA A 392 -12.14 -34.14 -14.40
N ASP A 393 -11.42 -33.24 -13.72
CA ASP A 393 -10.22 -33.58 -12.95
C ASP A 393 -10.50 -34.60 -11.83
N LEU A 394 -11.63 -34.45 -11.11
CA LEU A 394 -12.06 -35.39 -10.08
C LEU A 394 -12.40 -36.77 -10.64
N LEU A 395 -13.05 -36.82 -11.80
CA LEU A 395 -13.39 -38.09 -12.46
C LEU A 395 -12.14 -38.82 -12.94
N ASP A 396 -11.14 -38.09 -13.44
CA ASP A 396 -9.85 -38.67 -13.82
C ASP A 396 -9.11 -39.23 -12.59
N LEU A 397 -9.13 -38.52 -11.46
CA LEU A 397 -8.51 -39.00 -10.22
C LEU A 397 -9.21 -40.26 -9.68
N ASP A 398 -10.54 -40.32 -9.73
CA ASP A 398 -11.31 -41.49 -9.28
C ASP A 398 -11.09 -42.69 -10.22
N ARG A 399 -10.97 -42.43 -11.53
CA ARG A 399 -10.60 -43.46 -12.52
C ARG A 399 -9.22 -44.04 -12.22
N VAL A 400 -8.23 -43.20 -11.90
CA VAL A 400 -6.87 -43.62 -11.52
C VAL A 400 -6.86 -44.45 -10.22
N LYS A 401 -7.63 -44.04 -9.21
CA LYS A 401 -7.78 -44.80 -7.96
C LYS A 401 -8.42 -46.16 -8.19
N ARG A 402 -9.49 -46.21 -8.99
CA ARG A 402 -10.15 -47.48 -9.35
C ARG A 402 -9.22 -48.39 -10.15
N THR A 403 -8.48 -47.87 -11.12
CA THR A 403 -7.49 -48.68 -11.86
C THR A 403 -6.38 -49.19 -10.94
N GLY A 404 -5.87 -48.39 -10.01
CA GLY A 404 -4.87 -48.84 -9.05
C GLY A 404 -5.36 -49.94 -8.11
N LEU A 405 -6.63 -49.88 -7.67
CA LEU A 405 -7.24 -50.95 -6.87
C LEU A 405 -7.43 -52.24 -7.68
N VAL A 406 -7.79 -52.11 -8.96
CA VAL A 406 -7.92 -53.27 -9.88
C VAL A 406 -6.56 -53.90 -10.15
N GLU A 407 -5.50 -53.12 -10.34
CA GLU A 407 -4.12 -53.60 -10.47
C GLU A 407 -3.67 -54.37 -9.21
N GLN A 408 -3.92 -53.83 -8.01
CA GLN A 408 -3.60 -54.53 -6.75
C GLN A 408 -4.33 -55.87 -6.61
N ARG A 409 -5.61 -55.94 -7.04
CA ARG A 409 -6.38 -57.19 -7.06
C ARG A 409 -5.83 -58.20 -8.08
N LEU A 410 -5.39 -57.73 -9.25
CA LEU A 410 -4.74 -58.56 -10.26
C LEU A 410 -3.44 -59.18 -9.74
N VAL A 411 -2.60 -58.40 -9.07
CA VAL A 411 -1.35 -58.91 -8.45
C VAL A 411 -1.64 -59.97 -7.38
N ALA A 412 -2.65 -59.75 -6.53
CA ALA A 412 -3.04 -60.74 -5.53
C ALA A 412 -3.58 -62.04 -6.16
N LEU A 413 -4.36 -61.95 -7.24
CA LEU A 413 -4.85 -63.10 -8.00
C LEU A 413 -3.70 -63.86 -8.69
N GLU A 414 -2.73 -63.15 -9.25
CA GLU A 414 -1.55 -63.75 -9.88
C GLU A 414 -0.69 -64.51 -8.86
N GLU A 415 -0.49 -63.96 -7.66
CA GLU A 415 0.21 -64.63 -6.55
C GLU A 415 -0.54 -65.89 -6.08
N GLN A 416 -1.88 -65.83 -5.98
CA GLN A 416 -2.71 -66.98 -5.66
C GLN A 416 -2.65 -68.06 -6.76
N MET A 417 -2.66 -67.67 -8.03
CA MET A 417 -2.52 -68.60 -9.15
C MET A 417 -1.14 -69.27 -9.15
N HIS A 418 -0.08 -68.52 -8.84
CA HIS A 418 1.28 -69.07 -8.69
C HIS A 418 1.38 -70.06 -7.53
N GLN A 419 0.75 -69.77 -6.40
CA GLN A 419 0.70 -70.69 -5.25
C GLN A 419 -0.10 -71.96 -5.59
N SER A 420 -1.22 -71.82 -6.28
CA SER A 420 -2.07 -72.92 -6.75
C SER A 420 -1.33 -73.82 -7.74
N ALA A 421 -0.60 -73.22 -8.69
CA ALA A 421 0.22 -73.94 -9.66
C ALA A 421 1.37 -74.71 -8.98
N ARG A 422 2.03 -74.12 -7.97
CA ARG A 422 3.05 -74.83 -7.17
C ARG A 422 2.46 -76.00 -6.40
N ALA A 423 1.29 -75.84 -5.79
CA ALA A 423 0.62 -76.91 -5.07
C ALA A 423 0.16 -78.05 -5.99
N LEU A 424 -0.36 -77.74 -7.19
CA LEU A 424 -0.71 -78.73 -8.20
C LEU A 424 0.52 -79.48 -8.73
N ASN A 425 1.63 -78.77 -8.97
CA ASN A 425 2.87 -79.38 -9.40
C ASN A 425 3.44 -80.32 -8.32
N TRP A 426 3.34 -79.92 -7.05
CA TRP A 426 3.68 -80.78 -5.91
C TRP A 426 2.79 -82.03 -5.85
N MET A 427 1.46 -81.88 -5.98
CA MET A 427 0.54 -83.03 -5.99
C MET A 427 0.83 -83.99 -7.16
N MET A 428 1.13 -83.46 -8.34
CA MET A 428 1.52 -84.26 -9.50
C MET A 428 2.82 -85.03 -9.25
N GLN A 429 3.81 -84.40 -8.62
CA GLN A 429 5.08 -85.05 -8.24
C GLN A 429 4.87 -86.14 -7.17
N ALA A 430 4.02 -85.88 -6.17
CA ALA A 430 3.69 -86.84 -5.11
C ALA A 430 2.90 -88.07 -5.62
N LEU A 431 2.04 -87.89 -6.62
CA LEU A 431 1.31 -88.99 -7.26
C LEU A 431 2.21 -89.83 -8.18
N HIS A 432 3.19 -89.22 -8.85
CA HIS A 432 4.12 -89.92 -9.72
C HIS A 432 5.10 -90.83 -8.95
N SER A 433 5.33 -90.59 -7.64
CA SER A 433 6.32 -91.32 -6.85
C SER A 433 5.84 -92.59 -6.14
N ASN A 434 4.56 -93.01 -6.28
CA ASN A 434 4.01 -94.28 -5.72
C ASN A 434 4.52 -94.66 -4.31
N GLY A 435 4.42 -93.74 -3.36
CA GLY A 435 4.74 -93.99 -1.96
C GLY A 435 4.48 -92.76 -1.09
N PHE A 436 3.54 -92.87 -0.14
CA PHE A 436 3.32 -91.89 0.92
C PHE A 436 4.55 -91.88 1.84
N GLY A 437 5.49 -90.97 1.61
CA GLY A 437 6.65 -90.81 2.48
C GLY A 437 7.60 -89.70 2.06
N LEU A 438 7.29 -88.44 2.41
CA LEU A 438 8.24 -87.38 2.77
C LEU A 438 7.47 -86.10 3.15
N ASP A 439 7.28 -85.91 4.45
CA ASP A 439 6.56 -84.78 5.07
C ASP A 439 7.34 -83.45 5.06
N LYS A 440 8.33 -83.29 4.17
CA LYS A 440 9.31 -82.19 4.23
C LYS A 440 9.15 -81.07 3.21
N ASP A 441 8.26 -81.17 2.24
CA ASP A 441 8.06 -80.11 1.23
C ASP A 441 6.59 -79.73 1.02
N MET A 442 5.79 -79.63 2.08
CA MET A 442 4.45 -79.05 1.99
C MET A 442 4.56 -77.51 1.93
N PRO A 443 4.16 -76.83 0.84
CA PRO A 443 4.08 -75.37 0.85
C PRO A 443 3.01 -74.94 1.88
N PRO A 444 3.26 -73.91 2.70
CA PRO A 444 2.35 -73.53 3.77
C PRO A 444 1.03 -73.05 3.19
N LEU A 445 -0.06 -73.73 3.53
CA LEU A 445 -1.42 -73.31 3.19
C LEU A 445 -1.82 -72.17 4.14
N VAL A 446 -1.65 -70.92 3.70
CA VAL A 446 -2.13 -69.78 4.46
C VAL A 446 -3.66 -69.72 4.33
N SER A 447 -4.33 -69.81 5.49
CA SER A 447 -5.78 -69.61 5.62
C SER A 447 -6.17 -68.25 5.04
N SER A 448 -7.11 -68.26 4.11
CA SER A 448 -7.80 -67.09 3.58
C SER A 448 -8.60 -66.41 4.71
N LYS A 449 -7.95 -65.54 5.49
CA LYS A 449 -8.68 -64.49 6.19
C LYS A 449 -9.21 -63.54 5.13
N ALA A 450 -10.50 -63.67 4.86
CA ALA A 450 -11.28 -62.68 4.15
C ALA A 450 -10.96 -61.29 4.73
N LEU A 451 -10.53 -60.40 3.84
CA LEU A 451 -10.32 -59.00 4.10
C LEU A 451 -11.68 -58.36 4.36
N GLU A 452 -12.15 -58.37 5.61
CA GLU A 452 -13.15 -57.40 6.06
C GLU A 452 -12.49 -56.01 5.98
N MET A 453 -12.95 -55.20 5.03
CA MET A 453 -12.73 -53.76 5.04
C MET A 453 -13.23 -53.20 6.37
N ARG A 454 -12.33 -52.98 7.32
CA ARG A 454 -12.52 -51.94 8.32
C ARG A 454 -12.36 -50.61 7.61
N GLU A 455 -13.45 -49.87 7.53
CA GLU A 455 -13.44 -48.44 7.23
C GLU A 455 -12.41 -47.77 8.15
N PHE A 456 -11.43 -47.14 7.54
CA PHE A 456 -10.41 -46.35 8.21
C PHE A 456 -11.05 -45.00 8.55
N ASP A 457 -11.54 -44.85 9.78
CA ASP A 457 -11.71 -43.52 10.37
C ASP A 457 -10.30 -42.94 10.60
N LEU A 458 -9.93 -42.03 9.71
CA LEU A 458 -8.77 -41.15 9.87
C LEU A 458 -9.13 -40.07 10.91
N GLU A 459 -8.96 -40.39 12.19
CA GLU A 459 -8.71 -39.36 13.20
C GLU A 459 -7.36 -39.60 13.88
N GLU A 460 -6.56 -38.53 13.86
CA GLU A 460 -5.17 -38.44 14.25
C GLU A 460 -4.90 -38.94 15.68
N LYS A 461 -4.09 -39.99 15.80
CA LYS A 461 -3.23 -40.21 16.98
C LYS A 461 -1.77 -40.31 16.53
N ASN A 462 -1.15 -39.16 16.33
CA ASN A 462 0.31 -39.04 16.41
C ASN A 462 0.73 -39.10 17.89
N GLU A 463 0.70 -40.29 18.49
CA GLU A 463 1.54 -40.55 19.66
C GLU A 463 2.96 -40.80 19.12
N GLU A 464 3.84 -39.81 19.28
CA GLU A 464 5.28 -39.92 19.00
C GLU A 464 5.83 -41.15 19.74
N MET A 465 6.03 -42.25 19.00
CA MET A 465 6.73 -43.46 19.43
C MET A 465 8.15 -43.05 19.86
N LYS A 466 8.43 -42.99 21.17
CA LYS A 466 9.77 -42.65 21.65
C LYS A 466 10.76 -43.71 21.14
N PRO A 467 11.90 -43.32 20.54
CA PRO A 467 12.90 -44.29 20.13
C PRO A 467 13.43 -45.04 21.38
N PRO A 468 13.52 -46.38 21.34
CA PRO A 468 13.91 -47.19 22.51
C PRO A 468 15.38 -47.03 22.92
N TYR A 469 16.21 -46.41 22.06
CA TYR A 469 17.67 -46.31 22.25
C TYR A 469 18.16 -44.87 22.14
N HIS A 470 19.39 -44.63 22.60
CA HIS A 470 20.06 -43.33 22.44
C HIS A 470 20.21 -42.94 20.96
N VAL A 471 19.95 -41.69 20.64
CA VAL A 471 20.08 -41.12 19.30
C VAL A 471 21.24 -40.13 19.26
N LEU A 472 21.39 -39.29 20.30
CA LEU A 472 22.41 -38.24 20.33
C LEU A 472 23.82 -38.82 20.43
N ALA A 473 23.99 -39.89 21.20
CA ALA A 473 25.24 -40.64 21.29
C ALA A 473 25.67 -41.32 19.98
N ARG A 474 24.78 -41.42 18.97
CA ARG A 474 25.07 -42.03 17.64
C ARG A 474 25.24 -40.98 16.53
N ASN A 475 25.31 -39.70 16.87
CA ASN A 475 25.66 -38.66 15.90
C ASN A 475 27.02 -38.96 15.24
N LEU A 476 27.04 -39.00 13.91
CA LEU A 476 28.21 -39.40 13.11
C LEU A 476 29.48 -38.63 13.48
N LEU A 477 29.41 -37.32 13.70
CA LEU A 477 30.55 -36.52 14.11
C LEU A 477 30.63 -36.44 15.64
N TYR A 478 31.78 -36.83 16.21
CA TYR A 478 32.02 -36.67 17.64
C TYR A 478 32.23 -35.19 17.99
N PRO A 479 31.55 -34.63 19.01
CA PRO A 479 31.67 -33.21 19.35
C PRO A 479 33.11 -32.80 19.69
N GLY A 480 33.56 -31.64 19.18
CA GLY A 480 34.88 -31.09 19.52
C GLY A 480 36.08 -31.84 18.94
N SER A 481 35.88 -32.80 18.03
CA SER A 481 36.95 -33.46 17.28
C SER A 481 36.56 -33.69 15.81
N HIS A 482 37.52 -34.12 14.99
CA HIS A 482 37.28 -34.57 13.60
C HIS A 482 36.97 -36.07 13.52
N THR A 483 36.72 -36.73 14.66
CA THR A 483 36.50 -38.18 14.72
C THR A 483 35.07 -38.53 14.28
N VAL A 484 34.96 -39.45 13.33
CA VAL A 484 33.67 -39.98 12.85
C VAL A 484 33.38 -41.30 13.54
N ARG A 485 32.18 -41.44 14.10
CA ARG A 485 31.68 -42.67 14.71
C ARG A 485 31.38 -43.72 13.64
N PHE A 486 31.53 -44.97 14.01
CA PHE A 486 31.04 -46.09 13.21
C PHE A 486 29.49 -46.03 13.15
N PRO A 487 28.86 -46.17 11.97
CA PRO A 487 27.41 -46.10 11.85
C PRO A 487 26.74 -47.29 12.53
N VAL A 488 25.85 -47.02 13.49
CA VAL A 488 25.10 -48.05 14.23
C VAL A 488 23.60 -47.87 13.94
N PRO A 489 22.98 -48.75 13.13
CA PRO A 489 21.52 -48.76 12.91
C PRO A 489 20.74 -49.07 14.20
N ASP A 490 19.48 -48.65 14.28
CA ASP A 490 18.62 -48.81 15.47
C ASP A 490 18.50 -50.27 15.93
N GLU A 491 18.46 -51.22 14.98
CA GLU A 491 18.37 -52.66 15.24
C GLU A 491 19.62 -53.26 15.90
N LYS A 492 20.78 -52.59 15.78
CA LYS A 492 22.11 -53.11 16.19
C LYS A 492 22.68 -52.40 17.42
N VAL A 493 21.90 -51.53 18.06
CA VAL A 493 22.31 -50.81 19.27
C VAL A 493 22.53 -51.75 20.47
N PRO A 494 21.61 -52.68 20.82
CA PRO A 494 21.77 -53.52 22.02
C PRO A 494 22.96 -54.47 21.93
N TRP A 495 23.72 -54.62 23.01
CA TRP A 495 24.90 -55.49 23.04
C TRP A 495 24.57 -56.96 22.76
N GLU A 496 23.33 -57.39 23.09
CA GLU A 496 22.79 -58.74 22.90
C GLU A 496 22.63 -59.11 21.41
N VAL A 497 22.45 -58.12 20.53
CA VAL A 497 22.32 -58.34 19.09
C VAL A 497 23.71 -58.44 18.47
N GLU A 498 23.94 -59.52 17.71
CA GLU A 498 25.20 -59.74 17.02
C GLU A 498 25.43 -58.72 15.89
N PHE A 499 26.63 -58.12 15.89
CA PHE A 499 27.06 -57.16 14.87
C PHE A 499 28.50 -57.48 14.43
N LEU A 500 28.64 -58.45 13.53
CA LEU A 500 29.92 -58.99 13.06
C LEU A 500 30.87 -57.96 12.43
N LEU A 501 30.34 -56.92 11.79
CA LEU A 501 31.12 -55.87 11.12
C LEU A 501 31.48 -54.70 12.04
N TYR A 502 31.13 -54.76 13.33
CA TYR A 502 31.30 -53.65 14.25
C TYR A 502 32.78 -53.44 14.62
N ASN A 503 33.39 -52.40 14.05
CA ASN A 503 34.77 -52.03 14.32
C ASN A 503 34.90 -50.51 14.58
N PRO A 504 34.56 -50.03 15.79
CA PRO A 504 34.60 -48.61 16.13
C PRO A 504 36.02 -48.09 16.29
N ILE A 505 36.25 -46.84 15.87
CA ILE A 505 37.53 -46.14 16.07
C ILE A 505 37.72 -45.87 17.56
N SER A 506 38.95 -45.98 18.07
CA SER A 506 39.30 -45.62 19.44
C SER A 506 39.71 -44.14 19.53
N TYR A 507 39.09 -43.39 20.44
CA TYR A 507 39.42 -41.99 20.69
C TYR A 507 39.36 -41.66 22.17
N SER A 508 40.37 -40.94 22.68
CA SER A 508 40.43 -40.42 24.06
C SER A 508 41.22 -39.11 24.04
N ALA A 509 40.61 -38.01 24.51
CA ALA A 509 41.25 -36.71 24.55
C ALA A 509 42.24 -36.62 25.73
N ASN A 510 43.32 -35.87 25.52
CA ASN A 510 44.27 -35.51 26.58
C ASN A 510 43.88 -34.15 27.17
N HIS A 511 43.61 -34.09 28.48
CA HIS A 511 43.30 -32.83 29.16
C HIS A 511 44.41 -32.55 30.17
N ASN A 512 45.30 -31.60 29.88
CA ASN A 512 46.43 -31.26 30.76
C ASN A 512 46.01 -30.40 31.98
N ASP A 513 44.75 -29.93 32.03
CA ASP A 513 44.28 -28.91 32.98
C ASP A 513 43.60 -29.47 34.25
N MET A 514 43.51 -30.80 34.43
CA MET A 514 42.74 -31.41 35.53
C MET A 514 43.60 -32.35 36.39
N SER A 515 43.50 -32.22 37.72
CA SER A 515 44.34 -32.94 38.68
C SER A 515 43.99 -34.42 38.91
N VAL A 516 42.82 -34.89 38.43
CA VAL A 516 42.35 -36.28 38.60
C VAL A 516 41.69 -36.74 37.29
N GLN A 517 42.39 -37.56 36.51
CA GLN A 517 41.89 -38.11 35.25
C GLN A 517 42.37 -39.55 35.07
N ASP A 518 41.58 -40.39 34.40
CA ASP A 518 41.99 -41.75 34.01
C ASP A 518 43.21 -41.74 33.06
N PRO A 519 44.03 -42.81 33.04
CA PRO A 519 45.23 -42.86 32.22
C PRO A 519 44.94 -42.62 30.73
N PHE A 520 45.78 -41.83 30.07
CA PHE A 520 45.69 -41.57 28.63
C PHE A 520 46.03 -42.81 27.78
N SER A 521 46.92 -43.68 28.29
CA SER A 521 47.34 -44.91 27.59
C SER A 521 46.40 -46.07 27.85
N LEU A 522 45.85 -46.67 26.79
CA LEU A 522 45.04 -47.91 26.80
C LEU A 522 45.88 -49.19 27.05
N SER A 523 47.04 -49.10 27.71
CA SER A 523 47.82 -50.29 28.05
C SER A 523 47.04 -51.16 29.04
N LEU A 524 47.02 -52.47 28.80
CA LEU A 524 46.25 -53.43 29.61
C LEU A 524 46.63 -53.34 31.11
N GLU A 525 47.90 -53.06 31.41
CA GLU A 525 48.39 -52.83 32.78
C GLU A 525 47.81 -51.59 33.47
N SER A 526 47.47 -50.54 32.72
CA SER A 526 46.88 -49.31 33.25
C SER A 526 45.37 -49.46 33.48
N LEU A 527 44.69 -50.22 32.61
CA LEU A 527 43.25 -50.48 32.70
C LEU A 527 42.90 -51.45 33.84
N LEU A 528 43.77 -52.43 34.13
CA LEU A 528 43.58 -53.39 35.22
C LEU A 528 43.75 -52.78 36.62
N LYS A 529 44.29 -51.56 36.74
CA LYS A 529 44.41 -50.85 38.02
C LYS A 529 43.12 -50.17 38.48
N ILE A 530 42.11 -50.09 37.60
CA ILE A 530 40.85 -49.39 37.84
C ILE A 530 39.82 -50.33 38.48
N ASN A 531 39.26 -49.93 39.62
CA ASN A 531 38.20 -50.70 40.29
C ASN A 531 36.81 -50.26 39.80
N TYR A 532 36.31 -50.92 38.76
CA TYR A 532 34.96 -50.67 38.24
C TYR A 532 33.85 -51.06 39.22
N ASN A 533 32.65 -50.49 39.04
CA ASN A 533 31.46 -50.73 39.86
C ASN A 533 31.62 -50.44 41.39
N THR A 534 32.66 -49.69 41.78
CA THR A 534 32.93 -49.33 43.18
C THR A 534 33.37 -47.86 43.30
N MET A 535 33.56 -47.38 44.54
CA MET A 535 34.20 -46.10 44.82
C MET A 535 35.72 -46.27 44.69
N ASP A 536 36.29 -45.72 43.61
CA ASP A 536 37.70 -45.88 43.25
C ASP A 536 38.47 -44.60 43.60
N GLY A 537 38.98 -44.54 44.83
CA GLY A 537 39.59 -43.33 45.40
C GLY A 537 38.56 -42.21 45.58
N LEU A 538 38.72 -41.11 44.84
CA LEU A 538 37.77 -39.99 44.82
C LEU A 538 36.69 -40.12 43.73
N ILE A 539 36.86 -41.03 42.77
CA ILE A 539 35.97 -41.19 41.62
C ILE A 539 34.88 -42.21 41.97
N ASN A 540 33.62 -41.80 41.89
CA ASN A 540 32.50 -42.73 41.96
C ASN A 540 32.30 -43.37 40.58
N ARG A 541 32.59 -44.67 40.47
CA ARG A 541 32.37 -45.45 39.24
C ARG A 541 31.13 -46.31 39.29
N GLN A 542 30.24 -46.12 40.26
CA GLN A 542 28.98 -46.88 40.37
C GLN A 542 27.90 -46.26 39.50
N SER A 543 27.28 -47.04 38.61
CA SER A 543 26.19 -46.55 37.76
C SER A 543 24.86 -46.55 38.52
N PHE A 544 24.03 -45.53 38.30
CA PHE A 544 22.64 -45.51 38.75
C PHE A 544 21.76 -46.55 38.03
N HIS A 545 22.21 -47.10 36.90
CA HIS A 545 21.51 -48.14 36.14
C HIS A 545 21.78 -49.55 36.66
N GLY A 546 22.77 -49.72 37.55
CA GLY A 546 23.18 -51.02 38.11
C GLY A 546 24.62 -51.38 37.75
N LEU A 547 24.95 -52.66 37.87
CA LEU A 547 26.29 -53.16 37.55
C LEU A 547 26.46 -53.22 36.02
N TYR A 548 27.46 -52.52 35.49
CA TYR A 548 27.80 -52.59 34.07
C TYR A 548 28.87 -53.66 33.81
N ALA A 549 28.80 -54.26 32.62
CA ALA A 549 29.76 -55.25 32.15
C ALA A 549 31.12 -54.60 31.84
N VAL A 550 32.20 -55.32 32.11
CA VAL A 550 33.58 -54.91 31.76
C VAL A 550 34.16 -55.98 30.84
N GLN A 551 34.56 -55.58 29.64
CA GLN A 551 35.15 -56.45 28.61
C GLN A 551 36.52 -55.89 28.21
N ASP A 552 37.54 -56.75 28.19
CA ASP A 552 38.93 -56.38 27.89
C ASP A 552 39.47 -55.21 28.75
N GLY A 553 39.05 -55.13 30.02
CA GLY A 553 39.44 -54.06 30.93
C GLY A 553 38.74 -52.72 30.72
N LEU A 554 37.74 -52.64 29.84
CA LEU A 554 36.93 -51.45 29.58
C LEU A 554 35.46 -51.70 29.93
N PRO A 555 34.75 -50.71 30.51
CA PRO A 555 33.33 -50.85 30.80
C PRO A 555 32.51 -50.73 29.51
N LEU A 556 31.35 -51.38 29.45
CA LEU A 556 30.41 -51.29 28.33
C LEU A 556 29.23 -50.39 28.71
N ASN A 557 28.88 -49.48 27.80
CA ASN A 557 27.76 -48.57 27.98
C ASN A 557 26.44 -49.36 28.16
N PRO A 558 25.69 -49.15 29.25
CA PRO A 558 24.48 -49.93 29.54
C PRO A 558 23.37 -49.77 28.50
N MET A 559 23.36 -48.71 27.69
CA MET A 559 22.32 -48.44 26.69
C MET A 559 22.66 -48.98 25.29
N GLY A 560 23.84 -49.60 25.11
CA GLY A 560 24.25 -50.22 23.85
C GLY A 560 25.39 -49.50 23.12
N ARG A 561 25.64 -49.95 21.89
CA ARG A 561 26.69 -49.46 20.99
C ARG A 561 26.47 -48.01 20.58
N THR A 562 27.54 -47.23 20.56
CA THR A 562 27.55 -45.81 20.14
C THR A 562 28.38 -45.58 18.87
N GLY A 563 29.24 -46.52 18.49
CA GLY A 563 30.12 -46.41 17.33
C GLY A 563 31.48 -45.79 17.62
N LEU A 564 31.85 -45.58 18.90
CA LEU A 564 33.16 -45.03 19.28
C LEU A 564 33.70 -45.72 20.54
N ARG A 565 34.94 -46.22 20.49
CA ARG A 565 35.62 -46.86 21.62
C ARG A 565 36.52 -45.85 22.35
N GLY A 566 36.78 -46.08 23.62
CA GLY A 566 37.63 -45.22 24.45
C GLY A 566 36.84 -44.20 25.27
N ARG A 567 37.55 -43.32 25.96
CA ARG A 567 36.94 -42.34 26.88
C ARG A 567 36.28 -41.16 26.16
N GLY A 568 36.72 -40.85 24.94
CA GLY A 568 36.37 -39.61 24.26
C GLY A 568 36.86 -38.39 25.06
N ILE A 569 36.01 -37.37 25.18
CA ILE A 569 36.33 -36.10 25.90
C ILE A 569 36.00 -36.16 27.40
N LEU A 570 35.27 -37.20 27.86
CA LEU A 570 34.87 -37.35 29.27
C LEU A 570 36.08 -37.58 30.20
N HIS A 571 35.87 -37.43 31.51
CA HIS A 571 36.96 -37.47 32.49
C HIS A 571 37.36 -38.90 32.86
N CYS A 572 36.38 -39.80 33.01
CA CYS A 572 36.58 -41.16 33.47
C CYS A 572 35.90 -42.19 32.54
N PHE A 573 36.44 -43.40 32.51
CA PHE A 573 35.74 -44.57 31.97
C PHE A 573 34.56 -44.94 32.86
N GLY A 574 33.46 -45.38 32.23
CA GLY A 574 32.20 -45.72 32.89
C GLY A 574 31.29 -44.50 33.10
N PRO A 575 30.51 -44.46 34.20
CA PRO A 575 29.57 -43.38 34.46
C PRO A 575 30.29 -42.09 34.88
N ASN A 576 29.92 -40.99 34.25
CA ASN A 576 30.35 -39.64 34.61
C ASN A 576 29.13 -38.91 35.20
N HIS A 577 29.12 -38.71 36.51
CA HIS A 577 27.97 -38.15 37.21
C HIS A 577 27.85 -36.63 37.03
N ALA A 578 26.65 -36.18 36.69
CA ALA A 578 26.29 -34.79 36.51
C ALA A 578 25.07 -34.41 37.37
N LEU A 579 24.94 -33.12 37.68
CA LEU A 579 23.80 -32.55 38.38
C LEU A 579 23.17 -31.45 37.53
N HIS A 580 21.86 -31.57 37.29
CA HIS A 580 21.08 -30.59 36.54
C HIS A 580 19.94 -30.02 37.40
N PRO A 581 20.14 -28.85 38.05
CA PRO A 581 19.04 -28.13 38.67
C PRO A 581 18.12 -27.54 37.61
N VAL A 582 16.82 -27.80 37.74
CA VAL A 582 15.77 -27.17 36.93
C VAL A 582 15.00 -26.21 37.82
N VAL A 583 15.36 -24.93 37.75
CA VAL A 583 14.73 -23.89 38.56
C VAL A 583 13.57 -23.28 37.78
N THR A 584 12.36 -23.36 38.32
CA THR A 584 11.13 -22.98 37.62
C THR A 584 10.22 -22.07 38.43
N ARG A 585 9.42 -21.27 37.74
CA ARG A 585 8.36 -20.45 38.33
C ARG A 585 7.18 -20.28 37.37
N TRP A 586 6.02 -19.90 37.89
CA TRP A 586 4.87 -19.56 37.03
C TRP A 586 5.11 -18.27 36.25
N ARG A 587 4.77 -18.27 34.96
CA ARG A 587 4.68 -17.05 34.16
C ARG A 587 3.45 -16.25 34.60
N ARG A 588 3.64 -14.97 34.90
CA ARG A 588 2.60 -14.10 35.45
C ARG A 588 2.35 -12.88 34.55
N ASN A 589 1.13 -12.40 34.50
CA ASN A 589 0.73 -11.14 33.86
C ASN A 589 1.15 -9.93 34.74
N SER A 590 0.99 -8.71 34.23
CA SER A 590 1.27 -7.47 34.98
C SER A 590 0.42 -7.32 36.25
N ASP A 591 -0.71 -8.01 36.33
CA ASP A 591 -1.62 -8.08 37.48
C ASP A 591 -1.26 -9.17 38.50
N GLY A 592 -0.22 -9.98 38.26
CA GLY A 592 0.17 -11.10 39.12
C GLY A 592 -0.62 -12.40 38.93
N SER A 593 -1.53 -12.48 37.95
CA SER A 593 -2.24 -13.72 37.60
C SER A 593 -1.38 -14.67 36.77
N ILE A 594 -1.58 -16.00 36.90
CA ILE A 594 -0.83 -17.01 36.12
C ILE A 594 -1.32 -17.05 34.67
N ILE A 595 -0.41 -16.95 33.71
CA ILE A 595 -0.73 -17.06 32.28
C ILE A 595 -1.04 -18.51 31.93
N ARG A 596 -2.13 -18.73 31.18
CA ARG A 596 -2.54 -20.04 30.69
C ARG A 596 -2.63 -20.07 29.16
N LYS A 597 -2.24 -21.18 28.55
CA LYS A 597 -2.39 -21.46 27.10
C LYS A 597 -3.08 -22.81 26.96
N SER A 598 -4.23 -22.85 26.27
CA SER A 598 -5.07 -24.05 26.11
C SER A 598 -5.31 -24.79 27.43
N SER A 599 -5.85 -24.07 28.42
CA SER A 599 -6.12 -24.50 29.82
C SER A 599 -4.93 -24.93 30.69
N LYS A 600 -3.71 -25.07 30.14
CA LYS A 600 -2.49 -25.37 30.91
C LYS A 600 -1.75 -24.10 31.35
N LYS A 601 -1.15 -24.12 32.54
CA LYS A 601 -0.34 -23.01 33.08
C LYS A 601 0.98 -22.86 32.31
N MET A 602 1.45 -21.63 32.11
CA MET A 602 2.76 -21.38 31.47
C MET A 602 3.88 -21.30 32.52
N LEU A 603 4.99 -21.98 32.22
CA LEU A 603 6.15 -22.06 33.09
C LEU A 603 7.30 -21.19 32.55
N GLU A 604 8.05 -20.57 33.44
CA GLU A 604 9.36 -19.97 33.15
C GLU A 604 10.44 -20.80 33.82
N VAL A 605 11.56 -20.97 33.11
CA VAL A 605 12.72 -21.73 33.56
C VAL A 605 13.95 -20.84 33.50
N LEU A 606 14.81 -20.93 34.51
CA LEU A 606 16.10 -20.26 34.52
C LEU A 606 17.06 -20.99 33.58
N VAL A 607 17.56 -20.28 32.57
CA VAL A 607 18.51 -20.80 31.58
C VAL A 607 19.72 -19.89 31.46
N ALA A 608 20.86 -20.48 31.07
CA ALA A 608 22.11 -19.78 30.84
C ALA A 608 22.64 -20.06 29.43
N GLN A 609 23.20 -19.03 28.80
CA GLN A 609 23.95 -19.12 27.56
C GLN A 609 25.42 -18.84 27.87
N TYR A 610 26.26 -19.84 27.63
CA TYR A 610 27.71 -19.79 27.91
C TYR A 610 28.50 -19.25 26.70
N PRO A 611 29.70 -18.69 26.91
CA PRO A 611 30.57 -18.25 25.83
C PRO A 611 30.81 -19.41 24.83
N LEU A 612 30.85 -19.09 23.53
CA LEU A 612 31.05 -20.05 22.42
C LEU A 612 29.87 -21.01 22.13
N SER A 613 28.71 -20.86 22.78
CA SER A 613 27.51 -21.66 22.49
C SER A 613 26.31 -20.81 22.07
N ASP A 614 25.74 -21.11 20.89
CA ASP A 614 24.55 -20.44 20.36
C ASP A 614 23.23 -20.98 20.95
N VAL A 615 23.30 -21.91 21.91
CA VAL A 615 22.16 -22.65 22.44
C VAL A 615 22.01 -22.44 23.94
N TRP A 616 20.77 -22.31 24.42
CA TRP A 616 20.49 -22.21 25.85
C TRP A 616 20.72 -23.56 26.54
N ALA A 617 21.26 -23.51 27.75
CA ALA A 617 21.49 -24.68 28.58
C ALA A 617 20.93 -24.47 29.98
N LEU A 618 20.55 -25.57 30.63
CA LEU A 618 20.27 -25.55 32.05
C LEU A 618 21.56 -25.23 32.84
N PRO A 619 21.47 -24.55 34.00
CA PRO A 619 22.60 -24.20 34.86
C PRO A 619 23.12 -25.44 35.63
N GLY A 620 23.46 -26.50 34.90
CA GLY A 620 23.97 -27.77 35.42
C GLY A 620 25.22 -28.23 34.70
N GLY A 621 25.80 -29.33 35.15
CA GLY A 621 27.02 -29.87 34.56
C GLY A 621 27.58 -31.07 35.30
N SER A 622 28.75 -31.53 34.85
CA SER A 622 29.51 -32.60 35.51
C SER A 622 29.90 -32.18 36.93
N LEU A 623 29.83 -33.13 37.86
CA LEU A 623 30.31 -32.96 39.23
C LEU A 623 31.78 -33.38 39.30
N GLU A 624 32.63 -32.53 39.85
CA GLU A 624 34.02 -32.90 40.14
C GLU A 624 34.10 -33.80 41.38
N PRO A 625 35.11 -34.68 41.47
CA PRO A 625 35.30 -35.54 42.63
C PRO A 625 35.35 -34.76 43.94
N GLY A 626 34.42 -35.06 44.86
CA GLY A 626 34.32 -34.40 46.17
C GLY A 626 33.54 -33.08 46.19
N GLU A 627 33.07 -32.57 45.04
CA GLU A 627 32.25 -31.37 44.98
C GLU A 627 30.75 -31.67 45.02
N LEU A 628 29.98 -30.80 45.68
CA LEU A 628 28.51 -30.92 45.81
C LEU A 628 27.72 -30.11 44.77
N LEU A 629 28.37 -29.17 44.07
CA LEU A 629 27.75 -28.31 43.06
C LEU A 629 28.63 -28.29 41.80
N PRO A 630 28.07 -28.38 40.58
CA PRO A 630 28.84 -28.29 39.35
C PRO A 630 29.55 -26.94 39.17
N LEU A 631 30.73 -26.94 38.54
CA LEU A 631 31.47 -25.73 38.21
C LEU A 631 30.64 -24.69 37.43
N LYS A 632 29.88 -25.16 36.44
CA LYS A 632 29.00 -24.29 35.62
C LYS A 632 27.95 -23.55 36.46
N LEU A 633 27.43 -24.19 37.49
CA LEU A 633 26.49 -23.58 38.43
C LEU A 633 27.20 -22.61 39.38
N LYS A 634 28.41 -22.95 39.84
CA LYS A 634 29.25 -22.06 40.66
C LYS A 634 29.67 -20.79 39.91
N TRP A 635 29.78 -20.85 38.58
CA TRP A 635 30.05 -19.68 37.73
C TRP A 635 28.84 -18.75 37.60
N ILE A 636 27.63 -19.28 37.78
CA ILE A 636 26.37 -18.51 37.69
C ILE A 636 26.00 -17.87 39.03
N LEU A 637 26.28 -18.57 40.14
CA LEU A 637 25.91 -18.18 41.50
C LEU A 637 27.10 -17.59 42.25
N ARG A 638 26.89 -16.44 42.90
CA ARG A 638 27.89 -15.88 43.81
C ARG A 638 28.24 -16.86 44.94
N ARG A 639 29.51 -16.84 45.37
CA ARG A 639 30.06 -17.76 46.36
C ARG A 639 29.30 -17.74 47.69
N GLU A 640 28.76 -16.59 48.10
CA GLU A 640 28.00 -16.48 49.35
C GLU A 640 26.68 -17.25 49.33
N PHE A 641 26.15 -17.56 48.15
CA PHE A 641 24.85 -18.23 47.97
C PHE A 641 24.94 -19.75 47.82
N TRP A 642 26.14 -20.33 47.68
CA TRP A 642 26.31 -21.76 47.46
C TRP A 642 25.69 -22.63 48.57
N PRO A 643 25.85 -22.34 49.88
CA PRO A 643 25.25 -23.16 50.93
C PRO A 643 23.72 -23.09 50.95
N GLN A 644 23.12 -21.92 50.67
CA GLN A 644 21.66 -21.78 50.60
C GLN A 644 21.11 -22.53 49.38
N PHE A 645 21.78 -22.45 48.22
CA PHE A 645 21.36 -23.18 47.03
C PHE A 645 21.45 -24.70 47.24
N GLN A 646 22.45 -25.20 47.98
CA GLN A 646 22.51 -26.60 48.38
C GLN A 646 21.31 -27.01 49.23
N ASN A 647 20.84 -26.15 50.14
CA ASN A 647 19.63 -26.42 50.91
C ASN A 647 18.38 -26.41 50.03
N LEU A 648 18.29 -25.52 49.04
CA LEU A 648 17.20 -25.53 48.04
C LEU A 648 17.18 -26.82 47.23
N LEU A 649 18.35 -27.32 46.83
CA LEU A 649 18.47 -28.60 46.13
C LEU A 649 18.01 -29.78 46.99
N LYS A 650 18.31 -29.78 48.30
CA LYS A 650 17.84 -30.81 49.24
C LYS A 650 16.31 -30.78 49.42
N GLN A 651 15.69 -29.61 49.26
CA GLN A 651 14.24 -29.44 49.32
C GLN A 651 13.54 -29.69 47.97
N GLY A 652 14.30 -29.69 46.88
CA GLY A 652 13.79 -29.90 45.52
C GLY A 652 13.34 -31.33 45.26
N THR A 653 12.54 -31.52 44.22
CA THR A 653 12.02 -32.84 43.82
C THR A 653 12.92 -33.49 42.77
N GLU A 654 13.31 -34.74 42.99
CA GLU A 654 14.08 -35.51 42.00
C GLU A 654 13.19 -35.88 40.80
N ILE A 655 13.59 -35.47 39.59
CA ILE A 655 12.83 -35.64 38.34
C ILE A 655 13.34 -36.85 37.55
N HIS A 656 14.66 -37.00 37.53
CA HIS A 656 15.34 -38.03 36.76
C HIS A 656 16.66 -38.36 37.42
N LYS A 657 16.94 -39.65 37.55
CA LYS A 657 18.23 -40.18 37.97
C LYS A 657 18.55 -41.37 37.12
N GLY A 658 19.68 -41.31 36.43
CA GLY A 658 20.10 -42.38 35.53
C GLY A 658 20.84 -41.87 34.29
N TYR A 659 20.93 -42.74 33.29
CA TYR A 659 21.56 -42.45 32.02
C TYR A 659 20.98 -41.20 31.35
N LEU A 660 21.85 -40.39 30.74
CA LEU A 660 21.51 -39.24 29.92
C LEU A 660 22.08 -39.46 28.52
N ASP A 661 21.22 -39.43 27.50
CA ASP A 661 21.68 -39.47 26.11
C ASP A 661 22.41 -38.16 25.78
N ASP A 662 23.73 -38.26 25.61
CA ASP A 662 24.64 -37.14 25.40
C ASP A 662 25.57 -37.45 24.22
N PRO A 663 25.81 -36.50 23.31
CA PRO A 663 26.65 -36.73 22.14
C PRO A 663 28.12 -37.03 22.48
N ARG A 664 28.54 -36.86 23.74
CA ARG A 664 29.87 -37.25 24.23
C ARG A 664 29.97 -38.72 24.66
N ASN A 665 28.84 -39.42 24.84
CA ASN A 665 28.83 -40.82 25.28
C ASN A 665 29.53 -41.72 24.25
N THR A 666 30.35 -42.65 24.73
CA THR A 666 31.05 -43.65 23.93
C THR A 666 30.60 -45.05 24.36
N ASP A 667 31.22 -46.07 23.78
CA ASP A 667 31.02 -47.46 24.21
C ASP A 667 31.56 -47.69 25.62
N ASN A 668 32.48 -46.84 26.11
CA ASN A 668 33.20 -47.05 27.37
C ASN A 668 33.10 -45.89 28.38
N ALA A 669 32.45 -44.79 28.04
CA ALA A 669 32.23 -43.68 28.96
C ALA A 669 30.89 -43.03 28.64
N TRP A 670 30.06 -42.82 29.65
CA TRP A 670 28.74 -42.21 29.47
C TRP A 670 28.41 -41.23 30.60
N VAL A 671 27.45 -40.35 30.34
CA VAL A 671 26.97 -39.38 31.31
C VAL A 671 25.73 -39.92 32.02
N GLU A 672 25.75 -39.83 33.35
CA GLU A 672 24.57 -40.06 34.17
C GLU A 672 24.24 -38.80 34.93
N THR A 673 22.96 -38.45 35.00
CA THR A 673 22.55 -37.21 35.66
C THR A 673 21.54 -37.47 36.75
N VAL A 674 21.65 -36.67 37.81
CA VAL A 674 20.56 -36.39 38.73
C VAL A 674 19.96 -35.04 38.34
N ALA A 675 18.67 -34.99 38.04
CA ALA A 675 17.95 -33.77 37.73
C ALA A 675 16.98 -33.44 38.87
N ILE A 676 17.13 -32.27 39.47
CA ILE A 676 16.34 -31.84 40.63
C ILE A 676 15.53 -30.60 40.24
N SER A 677 14.22 -30.65 40.40
CA SER A 677 13.32 -29.52 40.19
C SER A 677 13.20 -28.70 41.46
N VAL A 678 13.48 -27.41 41.35
CA VAL A 678 13.19 -26.42 42.39
C VAL A 678 12.12 -25.49 41.81
N HIS A 679 10.90 -25.58 42.33
CA HIS A 679 9.76 -24.80 41.84
C HIS A 679 9.35 -23.72 42.84
N PHE A 680 9.30 -22.47 42.38
CA PHE A 680 8.79 -21.33 43.14
C PHE A 680 7.34 -21.04 42.76
N ASP A 681 6.40 -21.34 43.65
CA ASP A 681 4.96 -21.15 43.41
C ASP A 681 4.53 -19.68 43.60
N ASP A 682 5.10 -19.02 44.62
CA ASP A 682 4.79 -17.65 45.03
C ASP A 682 5.79 -16.60 44.52
N GLN A 683 5.28 -15.46 44.07
CA GLN A 683 6.09 -14.35 43.54
C GLN A 683 6.91 -13.61 44.63
N ASN A 684 6.46 -13.74 45.89
CA ASN A 684 7.10 -13.14 47.06
C ASN A 684 8.04 -14.09 47.80
N ASP A 685 8.38 -15.23 47.21
CA ASP A 685 9.33 -16.14 47.80
C ASP A 685 10.67 -15.42 48.05
N VAL A 686 11.03 -15.35 49.33
CA VAL A 686 12.23 -14.66 49.82
C VAL A 686 13.46 -15.30 49.20
N GLU A 687 13.47 -16.62 49.01
CA GLU A 687 14.58 -17.37 48.43
C GLU A 687 14.69 -17.12 46.92
N MET A 688 13.58 -16.92 46.20
CA MET A 688 13.62 -16.53 44.79
C MET A 688 14.18 -15.11 44.61
N LYS A 689 13.73 -14.14 45.41
CA LYS A 689 14.24 -12.76 45.37
C LYS A 689 15.72 -12.71 45.76
N ARG A 690 16.11 -13.48 46.77
CA ARG A 690 17.50 -13.66 47.19
C ARG A 690 18.32 -14.28 46.05
N MET A 691 17.88 -15.39 45.46
CA MET A 691 18.55 -16.02 44.32
C MET A 691 18.76 -15.03 43.17
N ASN A 692 17.75 -14.27 42.77
CA ASN A 692 17.87 -13.26 41.70
C ASN A 692 18.92 -12.17 42.04
N SER A 693 19.09 -11.80 43.31
CA SER A 693 20.13 -10.84 43.74
C SER A 693 21.55 -11.42 43.75
N PHE A 694 21.68 -12.75 43.87
CA PHE A 694 22.94 -13.48 43.90
C PHE A 694 23.30 -14.13 42.55
N LEU A 695 22.51 -13.90 41.49
CA LEU A 695 22.91 -14.19 40.11
C LEU A 695 24.05 -13.22 39.73
N GLN A 696 25.17 -13.77 39.26
CA GLN A 696 26.36 -13.00 38.95
C GLN A 696 26.16 -12.21 37.64
N GLY A 697 26.25 -10.88 37.70
CA GLY A 697 26.12 -9.98 36.55
C GLY A 697 27.46 -9.48 36.00
N CYS A 698 28.56 -10.21 36.23
CA CYS A 698 29.92 -9.67 36.07
C CYS A 698 30.71 -10.16 34.85
N ASP A 699 30.29 -11.25 34.17
CA ASP A 699 30.90 -11.63 32.89
C ASP A 699 30.01 -11.17 31.73
N PRO A 700 30.48 -10.25 30.85
CA PRO A 700 29.70 -9.76 29.72
C PRO A 700 29.37 -10.86 28.69
N GLU A 701 30.06 -12.00 28.74
CA GLU A 701 29.87 -13.13 27.82
C GLU A 701 28.89 -14.20 28.32
N LEU A 702 28.43 -14.13 29.58
CA LEU A 702 27.47 -15.08 30.16
C LEU A 702 26.08 -14.44 30.28
N CYS A 703 25.09 -14.95 29.54
CA CYS A 703 23.71 -14.45 29.61
C CYS A 703 22.82 -15.41 30.41
N ILE A 704 22.28 -14.94 31.53
CA ILE A 704 21.33 -15.71 32.38
C ILE A 704 19.99 -15.00 32.37
N ARG A 705 18.91 -15.73 32.08
CA ARG A 705 17.54 -15.17 32.13
C ARG A 705 16.48 -16.21 32.44
N TRP A 706 15.34 -15.71 32.89
CA TRP A 706 14.10 -16.48 32.93
C TRP A 706 13.51 -16.55 31.52
N GLN A 707 13.26 -17.77 31.04
CA GLN A 707 12.77 -18.01 29.70
C GLN A 707 11.48 -18.83 29.75
N VAL A 708 10.50 -18.45 28.93
CA VAL A 708 9.23 -19.18 28.82
C VAL A 708 9.48 -20.55 28.21
N LEU A 709 8.94 -21.58 28.84
CA LEU A 709 9.03 -22.95 28.37
C LEU A 709 8.16 -23.18 27.11
N ASP A 710 8.79 -23.64 26.03
CA ASP A 710 8.16 -23.97 24.75
C ASP A 710 8.96 -25.09 24.06
N LYS A 711 8.30 -26.07 23.42
CA LYS A 711 8.90 -27.13 22.59
C LYS A 711 9.88 -26.58 21.54
N ARG A 712 9.65 -25.36 21.04
CA ARG A 712 10.51 -24.69 20.04
C ARG A 712 11.76 -24.01 20.61
N MET A 713 11.94 -23.99 21.93
CA MET A 713 13.08 -23.33 22.55
C MET A 713 14.41 -23.97 22.09
N PRO A 714 15.40 -23.17 21.62
CA PRO A 714 16.71 -23.66 21.22
C PRO A 714 17.52 -23.99 22.48
N LEU A 715 17.26 -25.19 23.00
CA LEU A 715 17.94 -25.81 24.12
C LEU A 715 18.87 -26.92 23.66
N HIS A 716 19.90 -27.17 24.46
CA HIS A 716 20.70 -28.37 24.31
C HIS A 716 19.80 -29.62 24.32
N ALA A 717 19.99 -30.52 23.35
CA ALA A 717 19.02 -31.57 23.05
C ALA A 717 18.68 -32.45 24.27
N ASN A 718 19.66 -32.73 25.12
CA ASN A 718 19.54 -33.56 26.32
C ASN A 718 18.63 -32.91 27.38
N HIS A 719 18.54 -31.57 27.41
CA HIS A 719 17.78 -30.82 28.41
C HIS A 719 16.29 -30.75 28.08
N LYS A 720 15.90 -30.91 26.80
CA LYS A 720 14.49 -30.94 26.38
C LYS A 720 13.72 -32.08 27.05
N LEU A 721 14.35 -33.25 27.21
CA LEU A 721 13.74 -34.40 27.88
C LEU A 721 13.47 -34.11 29.37
N LEU A 722 14.43 -33.50 30.07
CA LEU A 722 14.29 -33.13 31.47
C LEU A 722 13.15 -32.12 31.65
N LEU A 723 13.10 -31.11 30.78
CA LEU A 723 12.08 -30.08 30.81
C LEU A 723 10.67 -30.59 30.47
N HIS A 724 10.56 -31.56 29.56
CA HIS A 724 9.29 -32.22 29.33
C HIS A 724 8.80 -32.95 30.59
N LYS A 725 9.69 -33.67 31.31
CA LYS A 725 9.35 -34.31 32.59
C LYS A 725 8.92 -33.29 33.65
N VAL A 726 9.62 -32.16 33.74
CA VAL A 726 9.24 -31.06 34.65
C VAL A 726 7.85 -30.52 34.32
N SER A 727 7.57 -30.30 33.03
CA SER A 727 6.27 -29.81 32.59
C SER A 727 5.14 -30.80 32.87
N ALA A 728 5.41 -32.10 32.76
CA ALA A 728 4.46 -33.14 33.12
C ALA A 728 4.20 -33.16 34.65
N LEU A 729 5.25 -33.02 35.45
CA LEU A 729 5.16 -32.99 36.92
C LEU A 729 4.34 -31.78 37.42
N LEU A 730 4.50 -30.61 36.81
CA LEU A 730 3.80 -29.38 37.21
C LEU A 730 2.48 -29.14 36.45
N GLY A 731 2.14 -29.98 35.46
CA GLY A 731 0.94 -29.80 34.64
C GLY A 731 0.97 -28.53 33.77
N SER A 732 2.15 -28.10 33.34
CA SER A 732 2.33 -26.89 32.51
C SER A 732 2.23 -27.17 31.01
N TYR A 733 2.09 -26.10 30.22
CA TYR A 733 2.21 -26.12 28.77
C TYR A 733 3.68 -26.37 28.37
N TYR A 734 3.90 -27.25 27.37
CA TYR A 734 5.20 -27.56 26.77
C TYR A 734 5.11 -27.50 25.26
#